data_AF-A0A5Q0QJJ2-F1
#
_entry.id   AF-A0A5Q0QJJ2-F1
#
_cell.length_a   1.000
_cell.length_b   1.000
_cell.length_c   1.000
_cell.angle_alpha   90.00
_cell.angle_beta   90.00
_cell.angle_gamma   90.00
#
_symmetry.space_group_name_H-M   'P 1'
#
loop_
_entity.id
_entity.type
_entity.pdbx_description
1 polymer ?
#
loop_
_entity_poly.entity_id
_entity_poly.type
_entity_poly.pdbx_seq_one_letter_code
_entity_poly.pdbx_strand_id
1 'polypeptide(L)'
;MLPAEQAVSVSQWDRSYLTVVRRNWHLLPKSQLLTLMDWTEEHLEFTLIEDDFFYVKLGNLKPKCQTIDYNSAIKKVDKTEIAQFKKRLNTVFPKGLPKQEEPFFHFVKELSTPSPNTTAEGSSMFSPRIAYPYFALFGDPLLSESTESYPDDYLDKMHAKGVDSIWMHIVLSKVSPFPWDEKQSKNWEKRLVNLAKLADRANKKGIKIFLYLNEPRNQTEEFFAKNPTLRGSGNSLCTSKPVVQQYLKDSLSIICERVPGLGGFFSISASENPTNCWSHGKGDLCPDCGPKGAGRVIGELNNLYIDAIGAGFSKAKKTSPAHSERPRLIVWDWGWRDGIAEITLPLLKNESLSFMSVSEWSLPIERGGIKSAVGEYSISSIGPGPRATKHWQIAKQNNISCMAKIQANNSWEIAAIPYIPALYNVGEHISNLRKAGVTGLMLGWSLGGYPSPNLELVDLLGKNKELPFEEAILKVANNRYAEHGATVAKAWRLFSTAFREFPYNIGVVYNAPLQAGPSNLLWAKDTKYKATMVGLPYDDLNGWRVIYPEDVFIGQLQKVCDGFAEGISLLKNTTKGKKISRVLQQEINVAEVLYLHYSSIINQAKFIIGRRTLESGGNAQLKTELKKILTSEIDLALRLAAIQGSDSRIGFEASNHYFYVPQDLFEKALNCSKLIEQYS
;
A
#
# COMPACT_ATOMS: atom_id res chain seq x y z
N MET A 1 6.49 -35.45 7.95
CA MET A 1 7.38 -34.96 6.88
C MET A 1 7.16 -33.47 6.74
N LEU A 2 7.81 -32.69 7.61
CA LEU A 2 7.93 -31.25 7.40
C LEU A 2 9.20 -31.04 6.56
N PRO A 3 9.26 -29.98 5.73
CA PRO A 3 10.51 -29.57 5.11
C PRO A 3 11.61 -29.35 6.17
N ALA A 4 12.88 -29.52 5.78
CA ALA A 4 13.99 -29.16 6.66
C ALA A 4 13.92 -27.67 7.01
N GLU A 5 14.23 -27.33 8.26
CA GLU A 5 14.33 -25.94 8.70
C GLU A 5 15.47 -25.25 7.93
N GLN A 6 15.19 -24.05 7.43
CA GLN A 6 16.16 -23.22 6.71
C GLN A 6 16.50 -22.02 7.58
N ALA A 7 17.78 -21.64 7.61
CA ALA A 7 18.21 -20.43 8.30
C ALA A 7 17.54 -19.20 7.66
N VAL A 8 16.99 -18.32 8.50
CA VAL A 8 16.44 -17.04 8.04
C VAL A 8 17.59 -16.05 7.86
N SER A 9 17.75 -15.53 6.65
CA SER A 9 18.78 -14.51 6.39
C SER A 9 18.38 -13.16 7.00
N VAL A 10 19.35 -12.29 7.30
CA VAL A 10 19.10 -10.92 7.79
C VAL A 10 18.18 -10.16 6.82
N SER A 11 18.47 -10.22 5.52
CA SER A 11 17.68 -9.55 4.48
C SER A 11 16.22 -10.03 4.42
N GLN A 12 15.97 -11.31 4.72
CA GLN A 12 14.61 -11.86 4.85
C GLN A 12 13.95 -11.41 6.16
N TRP A 13 14.67 -11.44 7.28
CA TRP A 13 14.15 -11.01 8.59
C TRP A 13 13.66 -9.55 8.53
N ASP A 14 14.49 -8.66 7.99
CA ASP A 14 14.21 -7.25 7.80
C ASP A 14 12.97 -7.00 6.92
N ARG A 15 12.55 -7.97 6.11
CA ARG A 15 11.38 -7.88 5.21
C ARG A 15 10.21 -8.77 5.62
N SER A 16 10.27 -9.43 6.78
CA SER A 16 9.25 -10.38 7.21
C SER A 16 8.72 -10.15 8.62
N TYR A 17 9.33 -9.26 9.41
CA TYR A 17 8.93 -9.03 10.80
C TYR A 17 7.43 -8.69 10.96
N LEU A 18 6.84 -7.86 10.08
CA LEU A 18 5.39 -7.58 10.10
C LEU A 18 4.55 -8.85 9.85
N THR A 19 4.96 -9.69 8.89
CA THR A 19 4.33 -10.99 8.65
C THR A 19 4.41 -11.87 9.89
N VAL A 20 5.57 -11.95 10.55
CA VAL A 20 5.77 -12.78 11.75
C VAL A 20 4.90 -12.29 12.90
N VAL A 21 4.87 -10.98 13.17
CA VAL A 21 4.04 -10.38 14.23
C VAL A 21 2.56 -10.65 13.96
N ARG A 22 2.07 -10.38 12.74
CA ARG A 22 0.66 -10.60 12.38
C ARG A 22 0.24 -12.06 12.55
N ARG A 23 1.05 -13.01 12.06
CA ARG A 23 0.75 -14.46 12.16
C ARG A 23 0.71 -14.96 13.59
N ASN A 24 1.44 -14.32 14.51
CA ASN A 24 1.49 -14.70 15.92
C ASN A 24 0.61 -13.82 16.83
N TRP A 25 -0.12 -12.85 16.28
CA TRP A 25 -0.83 -11.83 17.05
C TRP A 25 -1.92 -12.42 17.97
N HIS A 26 -2.61 -13.46 17.51
CA HIS A 26 -3.63 -14.19 18.27
C HIS A 26 -3.09 -15.42 19.00
N LEU A 27 -1.83 -15.79 18.74
CA LEU A 27 -1.23 -17.02 19.27
C LEU A 27 -0.39 -16.76 20.51
N LEU A 28 0.50 -15.77 20.46
CA LEU A 28 1.50 -15.54 21.51
C LEU A 28 1.12 -14.38 22.44
N PRO A 29 1.34 -14.50 23.77
CA PRO A 29 1.31 -13.33 24.65
C PRO A 29 2.45 -12.35 24.28
N LYS A 30 2.31 -11.07 24.68
CA LYS A 30 3.31 -10.01 24.37
C LYS A 30 4.73 -10.46 24.75
N SER A 31 4.90 -11.09 25.92
CA SER A 31 6.21 -11.58 26.38
C SER A 31 6.85 -12.60 25.43
N GLN A 32 6.13 -13.62 24.98
CA GLN A 32 6.67 -14.62 24.06
C GLN A 32 6.85 -14.06 22.65
N LEU A 33 6.03 -13.10 22.23
CA LEU A 33 6.23 -12.39 20.97
C LEU A 33 7.54 -11.59 21.00
N LEU A 34 7.84 -10.88 22.10
CA LEU A 34 9.11 -10.16 22.28
C LEU A 34 10.31 -11.13 22.26
N THR A 35 10.18 -12.30 22.89
CA THR A 35 11.20 -13.35 22.83
C THR A 35 11.40 -13.89 21.40
N LEU A 36 10.31 -14.16 20.67
CA LEU A 36 10.39 -14.64 19.28
C LEU A 36 11.07 -13.62 18.36
N MET A 37 10.79 -12.34 18.57
CA MET A 37 11.31 -11.26 17.75
C MET A 37 12.72 -10.79 18.17
N ASP A 38 13.20 -11.19 19.34
CA ASP A 38 14.39 -10.63 19.99
C ASP A 38 14.30 -9.09 20.12
N TRP A 39 13.12 -8.59 20.52
CA TRP A 39 12.81 -7.16 20.58
C TRP A 39 12.57 -6.68 22.01
N THR A 40 12.88 -5.41 22.24
CA THR A 40 12.41 -4.68 23.43
C THR A 40 10.95 -4.24 23.25
N GLU A 41 10.29 -3.93 24.36
CA GLU A 41 8.95 -3.37 24.36
C GLU A 41 8.89 -2.03 23.59
N GLU A 42 9.88 -1.17 23.80
CA GLU A 42 10.02 0.12 23.11
C GLU A 42 10.14 -0.05 21.59
N HIS A 43 10.88 -1.06 21.11
CA HIS A 43 11.00 -1.33 19.67
C HIS A 43 9.64 -1.75 19.10
N LEU A 44 8.95 -2.70 19.76
CA LEU A 44 7.63 -3.14 19.31
C LEU A 44 6.64 -1.98 19.27
N GLU A 45 6.63 -1.10 20.27
CA GLU A 45 5.75 0.07 20.32
C GLU A 45 6.06 1.07 19.21
N PHE A 46 7.33 1.33 18.94
CA PHE A 46 7.75 2.15 17.80
C PHE A 46 7.27 1.57 16.48
N THR A 47 7.50 0.28 16.22
CA THR A 47 7.03 -0.41 15.01
C THR A 47 5.51 -0.35 14.88
N LEU A 48 4.77 -0.57 15.97
CA LEU A 48 3.30 -0.55 15.97
C LEU A 48 2.73 0.83 15.58
N ILE A 49 3.46 1.91 15.84
CA ILE A 49 3.06 3.29 15.56
C ILE A 49 3.57 3.75 14.19
N GLU A 50 4.87 3.60 13.91
CA GLU A 50 5.54 4.24 12.78
C GLU A 50 5.53 3.41 11.49
N ASP A 51 5.36 2.08 11.54
CA ASP A 51 5.30 1.25 10.34
C ASP A 51 3.89 1.24 9.73
N ASP A 52 3.52 2.36 9.11
CA ASP A 52 2.29 2.55 8.34
C ASP A 52 1.03 2.07 9.09
N PHE A 53 0.82 2.60 10.31
CA PHE A 53 -0.34 2.31 11.16
C PHE A 53 -0.51 0.82 11.51
N PHE A 54 0.59 0.08 11.72
CA PHE A 54 0.53 -1.36 11.93
C PHE A 54 -0.38 -1.78 13.10
N TYR A 55 -0.44 -1.01 14.20
CA TYR A 55 -1.36 -1.31 15.30
C TYR A 55 -2.84 -1.22 14.88
N VAL A 56 -3.19 -0.25 14.03
CA VAL A 56 -4.55 -0.12 13.47
C VAL A 56 -4.86 -1.32 12.58
N LYS A 57 -3.90 -1.74 11.75
CA LYS A 57 -4.00 -2.94 10.91
C LYS A 57 -4.16 -4.22 11.76
N LEU A 58 -3.70 -4.23 13.01
CA LEU A 58 -3.92 -5.32 13.97
C LEU A 58 -5.17 -5.16 14.85
N GLY A 59 -5.94 -4.09 14.66
CA GLY A 59 -7.24 -3.86 15.31
C GLY A 59 -7.18 -3.02 16.59
N ASN A 60 -6.10 -2.26 16.80
CA ASN A 60 -5.88 -1.44 18.00
C ASN A 60 -6.01 -2.25 19.30
N LEU A 61 -5.63 -3.53 19.25
CA LEU A 61 -5.80 -4.47 20.33
C LEU A 61 -4.78 -5.60 20.21
N LYS A 62 -4.07 -5.90 21.31
CA LYS A 62 -3.36 -7.18 21.47
C LYS A 62 -4.26 -8.15 22.25
N PRO A 63 -4.74 -9.25 21.66
CA PRO A 63 -5.52 -10.26 22.36
C PRO A 63 -4.74 -10.84 23.56
N LYS A 64 -5.47 -11.15 24.64
CA LYS A 64 -4.94 -11.87 25.79
C LYS A 64 -4.75 -13.34 25.43
N CYS A 65 -3.51 -13.72 25.11
CA CYS A 65 -3.13 -15.09 24.80
C CYS A 65 -2.55 -15.78 26.04
N GLN A 66 -2.78 -17.09 26.17
CA GLN A 66 -2.10 -17.90 27.18
C GLN A 66 -0.66 -18.19 26.75
N THR A 67 0.25 -18.33 27.71
CA THR A 67 1.62 -18.78 27.43
C THR A 67 1.60 -20.16 26.80
N ILE A 68 2.29 -20.29 25.65
CA ILE A 68 2.44 -21.57 24.96
C ILE A 68 3.75 -22.21 25.38
N ASP A 69 3.67 -23.35 26.07
CA ASP A 69 4.81 -24.26 26.29
C ASP A 69 4.57 -25.52 25.47
N TYR A 70 5.33 -25.68 24.40
CA TYR A 70 5.18 -26.80 23.47
C TYR A 70 5.37 -28.16 24.15
N ASN A 71 6.36 -28.30 25.05
CA ASN A 71 6.68 -29.56 25.71
C ASN A 71 5.56 -30.02 26.64
N SER A 72 4.97 -29.07 27.38
CA SER A 72 3.83 -29.38 28.25
C SER A 72 2.54 -29.56 27.47
N ALA A 73 2.31 -28.77 26.41
CA ALA A 73 1.12 -28.82 25.59
C ALA A 73 1.03 -30.14 24.83
N ILE A 74 2.09 -30.57 24.15
CA ILE A 74 2.07 -31.78 23.32
C ILE A 74 1.79 -33.05 24.14
N LYS A 75 2.22 -33.08 25.42
CA LYS A 75 1.93 -34.19 26.34
C LYS A 75 0.46 -34.29 26.73
N LYS A 76 -0.30 -33.20 26.62
CA LYS A 76 -1.72 -33.10 26.98
C LYS A 76 -2.66 -33.28 25.78
N VAL A 77 -2.15 -33.29 24.55
CA VAL A 77 -2.98 -33.44 23.34
C VAL A 77 -3.55 -34.86 23.27
N ASP A 78 -4.85 -34.97 23.01
CA ASP A 78 -5.53 -36.25 22.85
C ASP A 78 -4.98 -37.02 21.63
N LYS A 79 -4.64 -38.30 21.83
CA LYS A 79 -4.18 -39.19 20.75
C LYS A 79 -5.22 -39.33 19.63
N THR A 80 -6.51 -39.25 19.97
CA THR A 80 -7.62 -39.28 19.01
C THR A 80 -7.59 -38.05 18.12
N GLU A 81 -7.40 -36.85 18.70
CA GLU A 81 -7.25 -35.61 17.93
C GLU A 81 -6.03 -35.64 17.01
N ILE A 82 -4.91 -36.21 17.48
CA ILE A 82 -3.71 -36.41 16.65
C ILE A 82 -4.02 -37.35 15.48
N ALA A 83 -4.73 -38.46 15.70
CA ALA A 83 -5.09 -39.40 14.65
C ALA A 83 -6.03 -38.76 13.61
N GLN A 84 -7.03 -38.01 14.06
CA GLN A 84 -7.93 -37.26 13.18
C GLN A 84 -7.17 -36.19 12.38
N PHE A 85 -6.27 -35.45 13.01
CA PHE A 85 -5.44 -34.47 12.32
C PHE A 85 -4.55 -35.13 11.25
N LYS A 86 -3.92 -36.27 11.56
CA LYS A 86 -3.14 -37.05 10.58
C LYS A 86 -4.01 -37.51 9.40
N LYS A 87 -5.24 -37.95 9.66
CA LYS A 87 -6.20 -38.33 8.59
C LYS A 87 -6.53 -37.13 7.70
N ARG A 88 -6.84 -35.97 8.28
CA ARG A 88 -7.08 -34.73 7.52
C ARG A 88 -5.85 -34.33 6.70
N LEU A 89 -4.67 -34.35 7.32
CA LEU A 89 -3.41 -34.04 6.64
C LEU A 89 -3.17 -34.94 5.43
N ASN A 90 -3.35 -36.26 5.57
CA ASN A 90 -3.17 -37.22 4.47
C ASN A 90 -4.26 -37.10 3.40
N THR A 91 -5.47 -36.65 3.76
CA THR A 91 -6.57 -36.46 2.82
C THR A 91 -6.37 -35.22 1.97
N VAL A 92 -5.99 -34.09 2.61
CA VAL A 92 -5.73 -32.83 1.92
C VAL A 92 -4.40 -32.88 1.15
N PHE A 93 -3.40 -33.56 1.69
CA PHE A 93 -2.05 -33.65 1.14
C PHE A 93 -1.59 -35.11 0.95
N PRO A 94 -2.22 -35.87 0.04
CA PRO A 94 -1.90 -37.29 -0.17
C PRO A 94 -0.47 -37.52 -0.66
N LYS A 95 0.15 -36.50 -1.27
CA LYS A 95 1.54 -36.50 -1.75
C LYS A 95 2.52 -35.78 -0.80
N GLY A 96 2.06 -35.43 0.41
CA GLY A 96 2.78 -34.55 1.33
C GLY A 96 2.57 -33.07 1.01
N LEU A 97 3.11 -32.20 1.88
CA LEU A 97 3.02 -30.75 1.70
C LEU A 97 3.77 -30.32 0.43
N PRO A 98 3.19 -29.46 -0.41
CA PRO A 98 3.87 -28.89 -1.56
C PRO A 98 5.19 -28.22 -1.16
N LYS A 99 6.20 -28.32 -2.02
CA LYS A 99 7.48 -27.64 -1.83
C LYS A 99 7.35 -26.18 -2.24
N GLN A 100 8.07 -25.31 -1.53
CA GLN A 100 8.36 -23.96 -2.00
C GLN A 100 9.37 -24.08 -3.16
N GLU A 101 8.96 -23.70 -4.38
CA GLU A 101 9.83 -23.73 -5.57
C GLU A 101 10.71 -22.47 -5.63
N GLU A 102 10.12 -21.31 -5.38
CA GLU A 102 10.79 -20.03 -5.36
C GLU A 102 10.91 -19.52 -3.90
N PRO A 103 12.13 -19.24 -3.38
CA PRO A 103 12.28 -18.73 -2.01
C PRO A 103 11.48 -17.44 -1.75
N PHE A 104 11.09 -17.20 -0.50
CA PHE A 104 10.47 -15.91 -0.13
C PHE A 104 11.39 -14.75 -0.50
N PHE A 105 10.79 -13.66 -0.97
CA PHE A 105 11.50 -12.46 -1.43
C PHE A 105 12.47 -12.69 -2.60
N HIS A 106 12.37 -13.79 -3.35
CA HIS A 106 13.21 -14.03 -4.53
C HIS A 106 13.14 -12.86 -5.54
N PHE A 107 11.97 -12.23 -5.68
CA PHE A 107 11.80 -11.03 -6.50
C PHE A 107 12.76 -9.89 -6.13
N VAL A 108 13.24 -9.78 -4.88
CA VAL A 108 14.24 -8.77 -4.49
C VAL A 108 15.54 -9.00 -5.25
N LYS A 109 16.00 -10.26 -5.32
CA LYS A 109 17.17 -10.64 -6.11
C LYS A 109 16.95 -10.34 -7.59
N GLU A 110 15.78 -10.67 -8.13
CA GLU A 110 15.47 -10.42 -9.54
C GLU A 110 15.44 -8.93 -9.87
N LEU A 111 14.82 -8.13 -9.01
CA LEU A 111 14.73 -6.68 -9.17
C LEU A 111 16.07 -5.99 -8.92
N SER A 112 16.97 -6.59 -8.16
CA SER A 112 18.32 -6.07 -7.88
C SER A 112 19.40 -6.57 -8.84
N THR A 113 19.09 -7.47 -9.78
CA THR A 113 20.06 -7.95 -10.78
C THR A 113 20.10 -7.01 -12.00
N PRO A 114 21.26 -6.71 -12.60
CA PRO A 114 21.33 -5.94 -13.83
C PRO A 114 20.45 -6.50 -14.96
N SER A 115 19.82 -5.62 -15.73
CA SER A 115 19.00 -5.97 -16.90
C SER A 115 19.27 -4.98 -18.02
N PRO A 116 19.31 -5.40 -19.30
CA PRO A 116 19.40 -4.49 -20.43
C PRO A 116 18.10 -3.68 -20.51
N ASN A 117 18.08 -2.56 -19.81
CA ASN A 117 16.96 -1.64 -19.77
C ASN A 117 17.19 -0.54 -20.80
N THR A 118 16.27 -0.40 -21.73
CA THR A 118 16.25 0.73 -22.66
C THR A 118 15.23 1.76 -22.17
N THR A 119 15.72 2.91 -21.74
CA THR A 119 14.85 4.07 -21.49
C THR A 119 14.57 4.72 -22.83
N ALA A 120 13.31 4.72 -23.26
CA ALA A 120 12.94 5.43 -24.48
C ALA A 120 13.19 6.94 -24.29
N GLU A 121 13.93 7.54 -25.22
CA GLU A 121 14.17 8.99 -25.25
C GLU A 121 12.85 9.76 -25.41
N GLY A 122 12.82 10.98 -24.85
CA GLY A 122 11.69 11.89 -24.95
C GLY A 122 11.27 12.47 -23.60
N SER A 123 10.87 13.74 -23.60
CA SER A 123 10.25 14.37 -22.45
C SER A 123 8.79 13.93 -22.33
N SER A 124 8.32 13.86 -21.10
CA SER A 124 6.93 13.51 -20.81
C SER A 124 6.23 14.70 -20.18
N MET A 125 4.94 14.83 -20.44
CA MET A 125 4.11 15.90 -19.89
C MET A 125 3.86 15.79 -18.38
N PHE A 126 4.16 14.64 -17.79
CA PHE A 126 4.08 14.43 -16.35
C PHE A 126 5.49 14.44 -15.75
N SER A 127 5.86 15.42 -14.95
CA SER A 127 7.04 15.34 -14.09
C SER A 127 6.87 16.21 -12.83
N PRO A 128 7.04 15.64 -11.63
CA PRO A 128 7.53 14.29 -11.37
C PRO A 128 6.46 13.21 -11.56
N ARG A 129 6.90 11.97 -11.77
CA ARG A 129 6.15 10.71 -11.68
C ARG A 129 6.70 9.91 -10.52
N ILE A 130 6.09 10.11 -9.36
CA ILE A 130 6.58 9.63 -8.07
C ILE A 130 5.99 8.26 -7.76
N ALA A 131 6.83 7.27 -7.47
CA ALA A 131 6.42 5.96 -6.96
C ALA A 131 7.01 5.68 -5.58
N TYR A 132 6.35 4.83 -4.78
CA TYR A 132 7.01 4.21 -3.63
C TYR A 132 7.83 3.01 -4.10
N PRO A 133 9.05 2.77 -3.60
CA PRO A 133 9.79 1.55 -3.90
C PRO A 133 9.01 0.29 -3.54
N TYR A 134 9.13 -0.78 -4.31
CA TYR A 134 8.37 -2.02 -4.09
C TYR A 134 8.79 -2.76 -2.82
N PHE A 135 10.05 -2.68 -2.41
CA PHE A 135 10.59 -3.46 -1.27
C PHE A 135 11.58 -2.66 -0.42
N ALA A 136 11.48 -1.32 -0.45
CA ALA A 136 12.23 -0.52 0.50
C ALA A 136 11.77 -0.84 1.92
N LEU A 137 12.71 -0.84 2.86
CA LEU A 137 12.41 -1.08 4.26
C LEU A 137 11.72 0.17 4.85
N PHE A 138 10.63 -0.04 5.59
CA PHE A 138 9.94 1.02 6.34
C PHE A 138 10.72 1.51 7.57
N GLY A 139 11.76 0.79 7.99
CA GLY A 139 12.65 1.16 9.10
C GLY A 139 13.54 2.38 8.83
N ASP A 140 14.79 2.33 9.31
CA ASP A 140 15.75 3.44 9.18
C ASP A 140 16.81 3.15 8.10
N PRO A 141 16.47 3.25 6.80
CA PRO A 141 17.40 2.91 5.72
C PRO A 141 18.61 3.85 5.64
N LEU A 142 18.58 4.96 6.39
CA LEU A 142 19.64 5.97 6.40
C LEU A 142 20.67 5.75 7.51
N LEU A 143 20.42 4.87 8.49
CA LEU A 143 21.36 4.64 9.59
C LEU A 143 22.55 3.76 9.20
N SER A 144 22.35 2.86 8.24
CA SER A 144 23.43 2.06 7.63
C SER A 144 23.82 2.63 6.26
N GLU A 145 24.99 2.24 5.75
CA GLU A 145 25.39 2.56 4.37
C GLU A 145 24.86 1.52 3.36
N SER A 146 23.98 0.61 3.80
CA SER A 146 23.43 -0.44 2.95
C SER A 146 22.63 0.13 1.79
N THR A 147 22.79 -0.47 0.62
CA THR A 147 22.03 -0.11 -0.58
C THR A 147 20.80 -0.99 -0.78
N GLU A 148 20.55 -1.97 0.09
CA GLU A 148 19.54 -3.02 -0.11
C GLU A 148 18.10 -2.51 -0.25
N SER A 149 17.76 -1.35 0.33
CA SER A 149 16.43 -0.74 0.17
C SER A 149 16.26 -0.02 -1.16
N TYR A 150 17.36 0.40 -1.78
CA TYR A 150 17.38 1.16 -3.04
C TYR A 150 18.50 0.68 -3.98
N PRO A 151 18.50 -0.60 -4.42
CA PRO A 151 19.52 -1.12 -5.33
C PRO A 151 19.53 -0.36 -6.66
N ASP A 152 20.70 -0.11 -7.21
CA ASP A 152 20.86 0.68 -8.45
C ASP A 152 20.13 0.05 -9.64
N ASP A 153 20.20 -1.28 -9.77
CA ASP A 153 19.51 -2.00 -10.84
C ASP A 153 17.98 -1.98 -10.68
N TYR A 154 17.49 -1.83 -9.45
CA TYR A 154 16.06 -1.61 -9.20
C TYR A 154 15.65 -0.21 -9.63
N LEU A 155 16.46 0.81 -9.30
CA LEU A 155 16.24 2.19 -9.75
C LEU A 155 16.23 2.27 -11.29
N ASP A 156 17.17 1.62 -11.97
CA ASP A 156 17.21 1.54 -13.43
C ASP A 156 15.93 0.93 -14.02
N LYS A 157 15.41 -0.15 -13.39
CA LYS A 157 14.16 -0.79 -13.84
C LYS A 157 12.95 0.11 -13.64
N MET A 158 12.89 0.82 -12.53
CA MET A 158 11.82 1.78 -12.28
C MET A 158 11.87 2.92 -13.30
N HIS A 159 13.07 3.46 -13.57
CA HIS A 159 13.27 4.50 -14.56
C HIS A 159 12.89 4.06 -15.97
N ALA A 160 13.25 2.84 -16.35
CA ALA A 160 12.86 2.24 -17.63
C ALA A 160 11.34 2.01 -17.78
N LYS A 161 10.59 2.03 -16.67
CA LYS A 161 9.12 2.02 -16.66
C LYS A 161 8.51 3.40 -16.44
N GLY A 162 9.30 4.45 -16.65
CA GLY A 162 8.87 5.84 -16.58
C GLY A 162 8.83 6.42 -15.19
N VAL A 163 9.38 5.80 -14.16
CA VAL A 163 9.47 6.46 -12.85
C VAL A 163 10.66 7.42 -12.87
N ASP A 164 10.42 8.72 -12.72
CA ASP A 164 11.51 9.72 -12.63
C ASP A 164 11.79 10.15 -11.19
N SER A 165 10.97 9.69 -10.25
CA SER A 165 11.03 10.10 -8.86
C SER A 165 10.53 8.98 -7.95
N ILE A 166 11.15 8.84 -6.79
CA ILE A 166 10.65 7.99 -5.71
C ILE A 166 10.40 8.85 -4.47
N TRP A 167 9.54 8.36 -3.57
CA TRP A 167 9.39 9.00 -2.27
C TRP A 167 9.87 8.11 -1.13
N MET A 168 10.32 8.77 -0.06
CA MET A 168 10.83 8.14 1.15
C MET A 168 10.21 8.80 2.37
N HIS A 169 9.79 7.97 3.34
CA HIS A 169 9.36 8.44 4.65
C HIS A 169 10.56 8.92 5.46
N ILE A 170 10.41 10.05 6.14
CA ILE A 170 11.36 10.53 7.14
C ILE A 170 10.60 11.07 8.35
N VAL A 171 11.30 11.11 9.48
CA VAL A 171 10.91 11.91 10.65
C VAL A 171 11.92 13.05 10.77
N LEU A 172 11.45 14.29 10.81
CA LEU A 172 12.30 15.49 10.70
C LEU A 172 13.37 15.54 11.80
N SER A 173 13.00 15.17 13.04
CA SER A 173 13.94 15.09 14.15
C SER A 173 15.02 14.02 13.95
N LYS A 174 14.81 13.00 13.11
CA LYS A 174 15.83 11.98 12.80
C LYS A 174 16.88 12.44 11.79
N VAL A 175 16.60 13.51 11.03
CA VAL A 175 17.49 14.03 9.97
C VAL A 175 17.86 15.51 10.17
N SER A 176 17.51 16.09 11.33
CA SER A 176 17.88 17.44 11.73
C SER A 176 17.88 17.57 13.27
N PRO A 177 18.53 18.58 13.86
CA PRO A 177 18.46 18.84 15.30
C PRO A 177 17.03 19.13 15.78
N PHE A 178 16.61 18.49 16.87
CA PHE A 178 15.38 18.78 17.60
C PHE A 178 15.73 19.55 18.88
N PRO A 179 15.44 20.86 18.94
CA PRO A 179 16.05 21.75 19.93
C PRO A 179 15.61 21.53 21.37
N TRP A 180 14.53 20.77 21.60
CA TRP A 180 13.96 20.54 22.93
C TRP A 180 14.28 19.15 23.51
N ASP A 181 14.80 18.22 22.70
CA ASP A 181 15.21 16.89 23.15
C ASP A 181 16.21 16.26 22.16
N GLU A 182 17.50 16.39 22.45
CA GLU A 182 18.60 15.88 21.61
C GLU A 182 18.53 14.37 21.38
N LYS A 183 17.88 13.60 22.27
CA LYS A 183 17.73 12.14 22.11
C LYS A 183 16.92 11.81 20.86
N GLN A 184 15.94 12.65 20.50
CA GLN A 184 15.15 12.45 19.30
C GLN A 184 16.01 12.53 18.03
N SER A 185 17.06 13.35 18.07
CA SER A 185 17.99 13.59 16.96
C SER A 185 19.26 12.76 16.98
N LYS A 186 19.35 11.71 17.81
CA LYS A 186 20.50 10.81 17.80
C LYS A 186 20.83 10.33 16.38
N ASN A 187 22.08 10.53 15.96
CA ASN A 187 22.65 10.16 14.64
C ASN A 187 22.08 10.93 13.41
N TRP A 188 21.46 12.09 13.60
CA TRP A 188 20.86 12.83 12.48
C TRP A 188 21.86 13.21 11.38
N GLU A 189 23.10 13.55 11.74
CA GLU A 189 24.15 13.91 10.77
C GLU A 189 24.52 12.73 9.88
N LYS A 190 24.64 11.53 10.45
CA LYS A 190 24.94 10.30 9.72
C LYS A 190 23.83 10.01 8.70
N ARG A 191 22.56 10.12 9.11
CA ARG A 191 21.42 9.93 8.19
C ARG A 191 21.43 10.93 7.06
N LEU A 192 21.77 12.18 7.35
CA LEU A 192 21.80 13.23 6.34
C LEU A 192 22.93 13.04 5.33
N VAL A 193 24.11 12.58 5.77
CA VAL A 193 25.21 12.17 4.87
C VAL A 193 24.79 11.00 3.98
N ASN A 194 24.15 9.98 4.54
CA ASN A 194 23.69 8.83 3.76
C ASN A 194 22.56 9.19 2.80
N LEU A 195 21.69 10.13 3.18
CA LEU A 195 20.67 10.69 2.29
C LEU A 195 21.31 11.42 1.09
N ALA A 196 22.36 12.22 1.30
CA ALA A 196 23.13 12.84 0.20
C ALA A 196 23.69 11.79 -0.77
N LYS A 197 24.37 10.76 -0.24
CA LYS A 197 24.90 9.65 -1.05
C LYS A 197 23.79 8.95 -1.86
N LEU A 198 22.64 8.70 -1.24
CA LEU A 198 21.50 8.05 -1.88
C LEU A 198 20.88 8.94 -2.97
N ALA A 199 20.69 10.23 -2.70
CA ALA A 199 20.18 11.19 -3.68
C ALA A 199 21.11 11.30 -4.90
N ASP A 200 22.42 11.39 -4.70
CA ASP A 200 23.38 11.44 -5.80
C ASP A 200 23.40 10.16 -6.63
N ARG A 201 23.29 9.00 -5.97
CA ARG A 201 23.19 7.70 -6.64
C ARG A 201 21.93 7.59 -7.49
N ALA A 202 20.77 7.95 -6.92
CA ALA A 202 19.51 7.95 -7.65
C ALA A 202 19.51 8.95 -8.82
N ASN A 203 20.08 10.14 -8.62
CA ASN A 203 20.21 11.16 -9.67
C ASN A 203 20.98 10.65 -10.89
N LYS A 204 22.06 9.89 -10.69
CA LYS A 204 22.83 9.26 -11.78
C LYS A 204 22.00 8.27 -12.60
N LYS A 205 20.91 7.76 -12.04
CA LYS A 205 19.95 6.86 -12.71
C LYS A 205 18.73 7.58 -13.28
N GLY A 206 18.69 8.92 -13.22
CA GLY A 206 17.53 9.70 -13.65
C GLY A 206 16.35 9.69 -12.67
N ILE A 207 16.59 9.30 -11.41
CA ILE A 207 15.57 9.26 -10.35
C ILE A 207 15.84 10.33 -9.28
N LYS A 208 14.82 11.15 -9.01
CA LYS A 208 14.81 12.09 -7.89
C LYS A 208 14.22 11.46 -6.62
N ILE A 209 14.62 11.97 -5.45
CA ILE A 209 14.04 11.56 -4.16
C ILE A 209 13.19 12.69 -3.59
N PHE A 210 11.95 12.36 -3.24
CA PHE A 210 11.03 13.23 -2.53
C PHE A 210 10.86 12.75 -1.08
N LEU A 211 10.99 13.67 -0.12
CA LEU A 211 10.81 13.35 1.29
C LEU A 211 9.37 13.63 1.73
N TYR A 212 8.79 12.70 2.48
CA TYR A 212 7.47 12.89 3.06
C TYR A 212 7.53 13.81 4.29
N LEU A 213 6.72 14.88 4.29
CA LEU A 213 6.57 15.81 5.41
C LEU A 213 5.19 15.65 6.06
N ASN A 214 5.16 14.96 7.20
CA ASN A 214 4.05 14.98 8.14
C ASN A 214 4.53 15.55 9.47
N GLU A 215 4.90 16.83 9.42
CA GLU A 215 5.71 17.49 10.43
C GLU A 215 5.11 18.85 10.82
N PRO A 216 5.44 19.41 11.99
CA PRO A 216 6.14 18.79 13.11
C PRO A 216 5.35 17.61 13.70
N ARG A 217 6.02 16.51 14.09
CA ARG A 217 5.36 15.41 14.82
C ARG A 217 4.76 15.86 16.16
N ASN A 218 3.63 15.25 16.51
CA ASN A 218 3.04 15.36 17.84
C ASN A 218 4.01 14.89 18.92
N GLN A 219 3.81 15.37 20.15
CA GLN A 219 4.69 15.06 21.27
C GLN A 219 3.91 14.41 22.43
N THR A 220 4.62 13.76 23.35
CA THR A 220 3.99 13.08 24.49
C THR A 220 3.53 14.08 25.56
N GLU A 221 2.71 13.60 26.51
CA GLU A 221 2.34 14.42 27.67
C GLU A 221 3.56 14.77 28.52
N GLU A 222 4.55 13.88 28.68
CA GLU A 222 5.77 14.20 29.42
C GLU A 222 6.58 15.32 28.75
N PHE A 223 6.58 15.36 27.42
CA PHE A 223 7.22 16.43 26.67
C PHE A 223 6.54 17.78 26.95
N PHE A 224 5.21 17.84 26.91
CA PHE A 224 4.47 19.08 27.17
C PHE A 224 4.45 19.49 28.63
N ALA A 225 4.59 18.56 29.57
CA ALA A 225 4.81 18.90 30.98
C ALA A 225 6.10 19.73 31.16
N LYS A 226 7.14 19.44 30.37
CA LYS A 226 8.41 20.19 30.37
C LYS A 226 8.39 21.44 29.49
N ASN A 227 7.64 21.39 28.39
CA ASN A 227 7.57 22.45 27.39
C ASN A 227 6.12 22.93 27.14
N PRO A 228 5.40 23.39 28.18
CA PRO A 228 3.96 23.68 28.07
C PRO A 228 3.66 24.81 27.08
N THR A 229 4.59 25.75 26.95
CA THR A 229 4.44 26.89 26.05
C THR A 229 4.48 26.51 24.58
N LEU A 230 4.89 25.30 24.20
CA LEU A 230 4.92 24.84 22.80
C LEU A 230 3.61 24.18 22.34
N ARG A 231 2.76 23.78 23.31
CA ARG A 231 1.56 22.98 23.05
C ARG A 231 0.54 23.75 22.21
N GLY A 232 0.00 23.06 21.21
CA GLY A 232 -1.15 23.48 20.42
C GLY A 232 -2.43 22.79 20.88
N SER A 233 -3.33 22.51 19.95
CA SER A 233 -4.50 21.67 20.23
C SER A 233 -4.09 20.20 20.37
N GLY A 234 -4.59 19.55 21.42
CA GLY A 234 -4.23 18.17 21.76
C GLY A 234 -2.72 18.03 21.99
N ASN A 235 -2.10 17.11 21.25
CA ASN A 235 -0.66 16.82 21.35
C ASN A 235 0.16 17.41 20.20
N SER A 236 -0.41 18.36 19.47
CA SER A 236 0.28 19.04 18.36
C SER A 236 1.28 20.07 18.89
N LEU A 237 2.41 20.24 18.21
CA LEU A 237 3.23 21.45 18.35
C LEU A 237 2.51 22.62 17.65
N CYS A 238 2.38 23.77 18.31
CA CYS A 238 1.68 24.92 17.72
C CYS A 238 2.55 25.64 16.69
N THR A 239 2.20 25.51 15.41
CA THR A 239 2.93 26.12 14.28
C THR A 239 2.80 27.65 14.19
N SER A 240 1.92 28.27 14.99
CA SER A 240 1.87 29.74 15.13
C SER A 240 2.92 30.31 16.08
N LYS A 241 3.66 29.46 16.82
CA LYS A 241 4.68 29.91 17.77
C LYS A 241 6.02 30.13 17.06
N PRO A 242 6.69 31.28 17.25
CA PRO A 242 7.95 31.60 16.57
C PRO A 242 9.05 30.54 16.76
N VAL A 243 9.17 29.98 17.96
CA VAL A 243 10.18 28.93 18.26
C VAL A 243 9.92 27.62 17.51
N VAL A 244 8.66 27.26 17.27
CA VAL A 244 8.29 26.08 16.47
C VAL A 244 8.56 26.36 14.98
N GLN A 245 8.25 27.58 14.52
CA GLN A 245 8.54 27.99 13.16
C GLN A 245 10.05 28.00 12.87
N GLN A 246 10.87 28.44 13.83
CA GLN A 246 12.31 28.46 13.71
C GLN A 246 12.89 27.05 13.59
N TYR A 247 12.44 26.11 14.42
CA TYR A 247 12.78 24.69 14.28
C TYR A 247 12.54 24.16 12.87
N LEU A 248 11.32 24.35 12.33
CA LEU A 248 10.96 23.88 10.99
C LEU A 248 11.81 24.53 9.89
N LYS A 249 12.09 25.84 10.03
CA LYS A 249 12.96 26.57 9.09
C LYS A 249 14.38 26.01 9.09
N ASP A 250 14.97 25.86 10.27
CA ASP A 250 16.34 25.40 10.42
C ASP A 250 16.50 23.96 9.93
N SER A 251 15.55 23.09 10.28
CA SER A 251 15.53 21.69 9.86
C SER A 251 15.43 21.52 8.34
N LEU A 252 14.52 22.21 7.66
CA LEU A 252 14.41 22.10 6.21
C LEU A 252 15.55 22.82 5.48
N SER A 253 16.05 23.94 6.03
CA SER A 253 17.21 24.64 5.49
C SER A 253 18.45 23.75 5.53
N ILE A 254 18.73 23.07 6.64
CA ILE A 254 19.93 22.22 6.75
C ILE A 254 19.85 21.00 5.83
N ILE A 255 18.66 20.43 5.64
CA ILE A 255 18.45 19.31 4.72
C ILE A 255 18.73 19.76 3.28
N CYS A 256 18.13 20.87 2.84
CA CYS A 256 18.33 21.38 1.48
C CYS A 256 19.75 21.92 1.25
N GLU A 257 20.42 22.37 2.30
CA GLU A 257 21.82 22.80 2.24
C GLU A 257 22.77 21.61 2.03
N ARG A 258 22.57 20.51 2.78
CA ARG A 258 23.45 19.34 2.77
C ARG A 258 23.06 18.28 1.74
N VAL A 259 21.85 18.33 1.20
CA VAL A 259 21.31 17.39 0.21
C VAL A 259 20.69 18.16 -0.98
N PRO A 260 21.47 19.00 -1.69
CA PRO A 260 20.94 19.81 -2.80
C PRO A 260 20.43 18.96 -3.98
N GLY A 261 20.78 17.68 -4.05
CA GLY A 261 20.32 16.75 -5.09
C GLY A 261 18.90 16.19 -4.92
N LEU A 262 18.15 16.57 -3.88
CA LEU A 262 16.76 16.13 -3.68
C LEU A 262 15.84 16.61 -4.81
N GLY A 263 14.83 15.79 -5.14
CA GLY A 263 13.72 16.23 -5.99
C GLY A 263 12.80 17.20 -5.27
N GLY A 264 12.61 17.00 -3.96
CA GLY A 264 11.70 17.81 -3.20
C GLY A 264 11.16 17.18 -1.94
N PHE A 265 10.03 17.73 -1.54
CA PHE A 265 9.22 17.31 -0.41
C PHE A 265 7.77 17.25 -0.83
N PHE A 266 6.98 16.44 -0.16
CA PHE A 266 5.53 16.55 -0.26
C PHE A 266 4.92 16.49 1.14
N SER A 267 3.89 17.30 1.37
CA SER A 267 3.35 17.54 2.70
C SER A 267 1.90 17.09 2.81
N ILE A 268 1.60 16.35 3.87
CA ILE A 268 0.24 16.14 4.37
C ILE A 268 0.12 16.92 5.67
N SER A 269 -0.82 17.87 5.70
CA SER A 269 -1.00 18.82 6.81
C SER A 269 -2.28 18.59 7.61
N ALA A 270 -2.98 17.47 7.35
CA ALA A 270 -4.15 17.05 8.09
C ALA A 270 -4.21 15.52 8.22
N SER A 271 -5.05 15.02 9.13
CA SER A 271 -5.38 13.60 9.31
C SER A 271 -4.30 12.68 9.93
N GLU A 272 -3.14 12.40 9.32
CA GLU A 272 -2.23 11.33 9.82
C GLU A 272 -1.68 11.60 11.23
N ASN A 273 -0.72 12.51 11.35
CA ASN A 273 -0.28 13.04 12.62
C ASN A 273 -0.84 14.46 12.87
N PRO A 274 -0.96 14.87 14.15
CA PRO A 274 -1.22 16.25 14.53
C PRO A 274 -0.05 17.20 14.20
N THR A 275 0.14 17.51 12.91
CA THR A 275 1.22 18.39 12.41
C THR A 275 1.02 19.86 12.74
N ASN A 276 -0.23 20.24 13.00
CA ASN A 276 -0.64 21.55 13.45
C ASN A 276 -1.96 21.44 14.22
N CYS A 277 -2.38 22.53 14.88
CA CYS A 277 -3.57 22.54 15.72
C CYS A 277 -4.88 22.15 14.99
N TRP A 278 -4.94 22.32 13.67
CA TRP A 278 -6.14 22.02 12.85
C TRP A 278 -6.11 20.64 12.19
N SER A 279 -5.07 19.82 12.39
CA SER A 279 -4.89 18.53 11.71
C SER A 279 -6.09 17.58 11.86
N HIS A 280 -6.74 17.60 13.04
CA HIS A 280 -7.96 16.83 13.34
C HIS A 280 -9.19 17.74 13.56
N GLY A 281 -9.11 18.99 13.12
CA GLY A 281 -10.21 19.95 13.16
C GLY A 281 -10.60 20.46 14.55
N LYS A 282 -9.67 20.44 15.52
CA LYS A 282 -9.85 20.97 16.88
C LYS A 282 -8.99 22.21 17.15
N GLY A 283 -8.64 22.97 16.11
CA GLY A 283 -7.70 24.08 16.23
C GLY A 283 -8.25 25.30 16.97
N ASP A 284 -9.57 25.37 17.13
CA ASP A 284 -10.30 26.30 17.98
C ASP A 284 -9.87 26.25 19.45
N LEU A 285 -9.41 25.09 19.92
CA LEU A 285 -8.88 24.92 21.28
C LEU A 285 -7.51 25.58 21.50
N CYS A 286 -6.85 26.05 20.45
CA CYS A 286 -5.56 26.73 20.55
C CYS A 286 -5.76 28.25 20.43
N PRO A 287 -5.32 29.06 21.42
CA PRO A 287 -5.54 30.51 21.40
C PRO A 287 -4.83 31.21 20.24
N ASP A 288 -3.71 30.67 19.74
CA ASP A 288 -2.94 31.25 18.64
C ASP A 288 -3.52 30.86 17.26
N CYS A 289 -3.98 29.62 17.11
CA CYS A 289 -4.41 29.06 15.82
C CYS A 289 -5.92 29.13 15.60
N GLY A 290 -6.73 29.16 16.66
CA GLY A 290 -8.18 29.23 16.61
C GLY A 290 -8.68 30.43 15.81
N PRO A 291 -8.27 31.67 16.16
CA PRO A 291 -8.70 32.89 15.48
C PRO A 291 -8.32 32.97 13.99
N LYS A 292 -7.28 32.23 13.56
CA LYS A 292 -6.79 32.22 12.17
C LYS A 292 -7.61 31.30 11.25
N GLY A 293 -8.18 30.23 11.80
CA GLY A 293 -8.84 29.16 11.05
C GLY A 293 -7.86 28.21 10.32
N ALA A 294 -8.36 27.03 9.93
CA ALA A 294 -7.56 25.95 9.36
C ALA A 294 -6.81 26.36 8.08
N GLY A 295 -7.51 26.99 7.12
CA GLY A 295 -6.92 27.31 5.82
C GLY A 295 -5.72 28.25 5.91
N ARG A 296 -5.76 29.24 6.82
CA ARG A 296 -4.66 30.18 7.05
C ARG A 296 -3.49 29.50 7.78
N VAL A 297 -3.75 28.71 8.82
CA VAL A 297 -2.70 27.98 9.55
C VAL A 297 -1.96 27.01 8.63
N ILE A 298 -2.68 26.30 7.77
CA ILE A 298 -2.10 25.39 6.78
C ILE A 298 -1.31 26.16 5.71
N GLY A 299 -1.83 27.31 5.25
CA GLY A 299 -1.12 28.18 4.30
C GLY A 299 0.19 28.74 4.87
N GLU A 300 0.17 29.22 6.11
CA GLU A 300 1.35 29.70 6.84
C GLU A 300 2.40 28.59 7.00
N LEU A 301 1.99 27.38 7.36
CA LEU A 301 2.89 26.23 7.49
C LEU A 301 3.56 25.86 6.17
N ASN A 302 2.81 25.80 5.06
CA ASN A 302 3.40 25.45 3.77
C ASN A 302 4.31 26.56 3.22
N ASN A 303 3.95 27.83 3.41
CA ASN A 303 4.84 28.94 3.05
C ASN A 303 6.14 28.93 3.85
N LEU A 304 6.09 28.53 5.12
CA LEU A 304 7.27 28.33 5.96
C LEU A 304 8.22 27.31 5.34
N TYR A 305 7.69 26.19 4.86
CA TYR A 305 8.48 25.16 4.18
C TYR A 305 9.10 25.67 2.88
N ILE A 306 8.32 26.37 2.05
CA ILE A 306 8.80 26.95 0.80
C ILE A 306 10.01 27.85 1.07
N ASP A 307 9.90 28.75 2.04
CA ASP A 307 10.97 29.68 2.41
C ASP A 307 12.22 28.95 2.92
N ALA A 308 12.03 27.96 3.80
CA ALA A 308 13.12 27.19 4.38
C ALA A 308 13.89 26.38 3.32
N ILE A 309 13.17 25.73 2.41
CA ILE A 309 13.75 24.99 1.28
C ILE A 309 14.56 25.93 0.39
N GLY A 310 14.03 27.11 0.08
CA GLY A 310 14.70 28.11 -0.74
C GLY A 310 15.97 28.66 -0.08
N ALA A 311 15.92 28.95 1.22
CA ALA A 311 17.06 29.45 1.97
C ALA A 311 18.20 28.41 2.03
N GLY A 312 17.88 27.15 2.35
CA GLY A 312 18.86 26.06 2.38
C GLY A 312 19.51 25.81 1.03
N PHE A 313 18.69 25.70 -0.03
CA PHE A 313 19.20 25.48 -1.38
C PHE A 313 20.08 26.64 -1.88
N SER A 314 19.74 27.88 -1.54
CA SER A 314 20.54 29.07 -1.90
C SER A 314 21.91 29.06 -1.23
N LYS A 315 22.05 28.47 -0.03
CA LYS A 315 23.36 28.24 0.61
C LYS A 315 24.14 27.16 -0.14
N ALA A 316 23.52 26.01 -0.42
CA ALA A 316 24.16 24.91 -1.15
C ALA A 316 24.70 25.34 -2.52
N LYS A 317 23.95 26.15 -3.27
CA LYS A 317 24.34 26.60 -4.61
C LYS A 317 25.67 27.36 -4.62
N LYS A 318 26.06 27.98 -3.51
CA LYS A 318 27.36 28.66 -3.37
C LYS A 318 28.53 27.68 -3.30
N THR A 319 28.30 26.46 -2.81
CA THR A 319 29.32 25.44 -2.53
C THR A 319 29.23 24.21 -3.41
N SER A 320 28.11 24.00 -4.11
CA SER A 320 27.83 22.80 -4.90
C SER A 320 27.01 23.13 -6.16
N PRO A 321 27.63 23.74 -7.19
CA PRO A 321 26.91 24.20 -8.40
C PRO A 321 26.40 23.06 -9.28
N ALA A 322 26.78 21.81 -9.01
CA ALA A 322 26.38 20.63 -9.76
C ALA A 322 24.86 20.35 -9.71
N HIS A 323 24.14 20.95 -8.75
CA HIS A 323 22.68 20.85 -8.64
C HIS A 323 22.05 22.20 -9.01
N SER A 324 21.39 22.24 -10.17
CA SER A 324 20.83 23.46 -10.74
C SER A 324 19.37 23.73 -10.35
N GLU A 325 18.63 22.69 -9.95
CA GLU A 325 17.20 22.76 -9.67
C GLU A 325 16.91 22.79 -8.16
N ARG A 326 16.10 23.78 -7.74
CA ARG A 326 15.64 23.89 -6.36
C ARG A 326 14.68 22.73 -6.04
N PRO A 327 14.82 22.04 -4.89
CA PRO A 327 13.86 21.04 -4.45
C PRO A 327 12.43 21.60 -4.45
N ARG A 328 11.48 20.85 -5.01
CA ARG A 328 10.07 21.25 -5.14
C ARG A 328 9.29 20.91 -3.86
N LEU A 329 8.36 21.76 -3.43
CA LEU A 329 7.34 21.37 -2.46
C LEU A 329 6.08 20.91 -3.20
N ILE A 330 5.50 19.78 -2.78
CA ILE A 330 4.19 19.32 -3.24
C ILE A 330 3.22 19.40 -2.06
N VAL A 331 2.25 20.32 -2.12
CA VAL A 331 1.22 20.45 -1.08
C VAL A 331 0.05 19.54 -1.42
N TRP A 332 -0.21 18.56 -0.56
CA TRP A 332 -1.31 17.62 -0.74
C TRP A 332 -2.47 17.99 0.17
N ASP A 333 -3.66 18.15 -0.41
CA ASP A 333 -4.92 18.40 0.30
C ASP A 333 -5.53 17.17 1.00
N TRP A 334 -4.73 16.12 1.23
CA TRP A 334 -5.18 14.93 1.93
C TRP A 334 -5.54 15.24 3.38
N GLY A 335 -6.72 14.76 3.78
CA GLY A 335 -7.33 15.06 5.06
C GLY A 335 -7.96 16.47 5.17
N TRP A 336 -7.84 17.33 4.17
CA TRP A 336 -8.47 18.66 4.23
C TRP A 336 -10.00 18.54 4.14
N ARG A 337 -10.71 19.25 5.01
CA ARG A 337 -12.18 19.39 4.92
C ARG A 337 -12.54 20.35 3.79
N ASP A 338 -13.77 20.27 3.32
CA ASP A 338 -14.30 21.18 2.30
C ASP A 338 -14.18 22.65 2.76
N GLY A 339 -13.82 23.56 1.85
CA GLY A 339 -13.61 24.98 2.14
C GLY A 339 -12.16 25.35 2.49
N ILE A 340 -11.32 24.39 2.91
CA ILE A 340 -9.92 24.68 3.28
C ILE A 340 -9.10 25.09 2.03
N ALA A 341 -9.26 24.37 0.91
CA ALA A 341 -8.47 24.63 -0.30
C ALA A 341 -8.72 26.04 -0.86
N GLU A 342 -9.96 26.52 -0.80
CA GLU A 342 -10.39 27.85 -1.23
C GLU A 342 -9.70 28.98 -0.47
N ILE A 343 -9.33 28.74 0.80
CA ILE A 343 -8.61 29.70 1.63
C ILE A 343 -7.09 29.51 1.49
N THR A 344 -6.62 28.26 1.50
CA THR A 344 -5.18 27.96 1.52
C THR A 344 -4.51 28.28 0.19
N LEU A 345 -5.07 27.82 -0.94
CA LEU A 345 -4.39 27.91 -2.24
C LEU A 345 -4.06 29.36 -2.66
N PRO A 346 -4.94 30.37 -2.46
CA PRO A 346 -4.60 31.76 -2.77
C PRO A 346 -3.50 32.37 -1.89
N LEU A 347 -3.19 31.77 -0.74
CA LEU A 347 -2.15 32.24 0.18
C LEU A 347 -0.77 31.66 -0.13
N LEU A 348 -0.68 30.60 -0.94
CA LEU A 348 0.57 29.90 -1.17
C LEU A 348 1.48 30.67 -2.12
N LYS A 349 2.76 30.76 -1.77
CA LYS A 349 3.83 31.14 -2.69
C LYS A 349 3.93 30.06 -3.79
N ASN A 350 4.04 30.45 -5.05
CA ASN A 350 3.99 29.51 -6.18
C ASN A 350 5.38 29.11 -6.74
N GLU A 351 6.47 29.64 -6.18
CA GLU A 351 7.83 29.29 -6.60
C GLU A 351 8.18 27.85 -6.20
N SER A 352 8.54 27.01 -7.20
CA SER A 352 8.89 25.60 -6.99
C SER A 352 7.84 24.83 -6.16
N LEU A 353 6.56 25.10 -6.44
CA LEU A 353 5.41 24.49 -5.78
C LEU A 353 4.56 23.71 -6.79
N SER A 354 4.09 22.53 -6.38
CA SER A 354 2.95 21.87 -6.98
C SER A 354 1.85 21.63 -5.93
N PHE A 355 0.60 21.66 -6.36
CA PHE A 355 -0.56 21.27 -5.56
C PHE A 355 -1.06 19.91 -6.04
N MET A 356 -1.23 18.96 -5.11
CA MET A 356 -1.66 17.60 -5.41
C MET A 356 -3.02 17.31 -4.80
N SER A 357 -3.88 16.62 -5.55
CA SER A 357 -5.15 16.07 -5.06
C SER A 357 -5.33 14.63 -5.55
N VAL A 358 -6.08 13.81 -4.81
CA VAL A 358 -6.44 12.45 -5.23
C VAL A 358 -7.42 12.56 -6.39
N SER A 359 -7.02 12.02 -7.54
CA SER A 359 -7.72 12.24 -8.80
C SER A 359 -9.19 11.82 -8.72
N GLU A 360 -9.46 10.67 -8.13
CA GLU A 360 -10.78 10.03 -8.12
C GLU A 360 -11.72 10.61 -7.05
N TRP A 361 -11.27 11.55 -6.20
CA TRP A 361 -12.06 11.97 -5.04
C TRP A 361 -13.44 12.50 -5.40
N SER A 362 -14.43 12.03 -4.64
CA SER A 362 -15.83 12.38 -4.77
C SER A 362 -16.45 11.99 -6.12
N LEU A 363 -15.78 11.14 -6.91
CA LEU A 363 -16.36 10.62 -8.15
C LEU A 363 -17.62 9.80 -7.81
N PRO A 364 -18.81 10.20 -8.27
CA PRO A 364 -20.03 9.44 -8.03
C PRO A 364 -19.98 8.10 -8.74
N ILE A 365 -20.36 7.04 -8.05
CA ILE A 365 -20.42 5.68 -8.60
C ILE A 365 -21.72 4.99 -8.19
N GLU A 366 -22.13 4.01 -9.00
CA GLU A 366 -23.24 3.12 -8.69
C GLU A 366 -22.82 1.68 -9.00
N ARG A 367 -23.04 0.76 -8.06
CA ARG A 367 -22.69 -0.66 -8.19
C ARG A 367 -23.85 -1.51 -7.67
N GLY A 368 -24.42 -2.36 -8.53
CA GLY A 368 -25.59 -3.17 -8.19
C GLY A 368 -26.77 -2.35 -7.65
N GLY A 369 -26.98 -1.14 -8.18
CA GLY A 369 -28.04 -0.21 -7.72
C GLY A 369 -27.72 0.59 -6.47
N ILE A 370 -26.56 0.38 -5.84
CA ILE A 370 -26.13 1.13 -4.65
C ILE A 370 -25.24 2.30 -5.05
N LYS A 371 -25.69 3.52 -4.72
CA LYS A 371 -24.95 4.76 -4.96
C LYS A 371 -23.92 5.02 -3.87
N SER A 372 -22.73 5.44 -4.28
CA SER A 372 -21.70 5.94 -3.37
C SER A 372 -20.76 6.90 -4.10
N ALA A 373 -19.65 7.26 -3.47
CA ALA A 373 -18.63 8.09 -4.10
C ALA A 373 -17.24 7.52 -3.78
N VAL A 374 -16.30 7.75 -4.70
CA VAL A 374 -14.93 7.31 -4.54
C VAL A 374 -14.22 8.17 -3.48
N GLY A 375 -13.60 7.49 -2.52
CA GLY A 375 -12.66 8.11 -1.59
C GLY A 375 -11.28 8.09 -2.23
N GLU A 376 -10.50 7.07 -1.91
CA GLU A 376 -9.11 6.92 -2.36
C GLU A 376 -8.82 5.46 -2.68
N TYR A 377 -7.65 5.19 -3.29
CA TYR A 377 -7.25 3.83 -3.66
C TYR A 377 -8.24 3.14 -4.61
N SER A 378 -8.45 3.71 -5.81
CA SER A 378 -9.30 3.08 -6.83
C SER A 378 -8.60 2.96 -8.18
N ILE A 379 -8.70 1.77 -8.76
CA ILE A 379 -8.46 1.43 -10.16
C ILE A 379 -9.78 0.99 -10.83
N SER A 380 -10.76 0.49 -10.06
CA SER A 380 -12.08 0.14 -10.59
C SER A 380 -12.91 1.35 -11.04
N SER A 381 -12.59 2.54 -10.54
CA SER A 381 -13.28 3.78 -10.82
C SER A 381 -12.33 4.82 -11.42
N ILE A 382 -12.72 5.40 -12.53
CA ILE A 382 -11.82 6.17 -13.40
C ILE A 382 -12.08 7.67 -13.19
N GLY A 383 -11.09 8.37 -12.64
CA GLY A 383 -11.16 9.80 -12.40
C GLY A 383 -10.96 10.68 -13.66
N PRO A 384 -10.88 12.01 -13.47
CA PRO A 384 -10.91 12.70 -12.19
C PRO A 384 -12.33 12.95 -11.66
N GLY A 385 -12.48 13.04 -10.34
CA GLY A 385 -13.71 13.40 -9.64
C GLY A 385 -13.89 14.92 -9.46
N PRO A 386 -15.08 15.35 -9.01
CA PRO A 386 -15.45 16.76 -8.90
C PRO A 386 -14.62 17.54 -7.87
N ARG A 387 -14.15 16.88 -6.80
CA ARG A 387 -13.33 17.55 -5.79
C ARG A 387 -11.94 17.92 -6.34
N ALA A 388 -11.25 16.96 -6.95
CA ALA A 388 -9.92 17.18 -7.53
C ALA A 388 -9.95 18.27 -8.61
N THR A 389 -10.92 18.19 -9.52
CA THR A 389 -11.07 19.19 -10.61
C THR A 389 -11.35 20.60 -10.08
N LYS A 390 -12.21 20.74 -9.07
CA LYS A 390 -12.44 22.02 -8.39
C LYS A 390 -11.16 22.58 -7.76
N HIS A 391 -10.43 21.78 -7.00
CA HIS A 391 -9.21 22.26 -6.33
C HIS A 391 -8.09 22.58 -7.34
N TRP A 392 -7.92 21.80 -8.40
CA TRP A 392 -6.98 22.12 -9.48
C TRP A 392 -7.35 23.41 -10.21
N GLN A 393 -8.63 23.72 -10.37
CA GLN A 393 -9.05 25.00 -10.95
C GLN A 393 -8.61 26.18 -10.08
N ILE A 394 -8.78 26.09 -8.76
CA ILE A 394 -8.32 27.12 -7.81
C ILE A 394 -6.79 27.25 -7.85
N ALA A 395 -6.07 26.12 -7.86
CA ALA A 395 -4.61 26.12 -7.94
C ALA A 395 -4.11 26.81 -9.24
N LYS A 396 -4.73 26.51 -10.39
CA LYS A 396 -4.40 27.15 -11.67
C LYS A 396 -4.68 28.66 -11.67
N GLN A 397 -5.78 29.10 -11.06
CA GLN A 397 -6.08 30.54 -10.91
C GLN A 397 -4.99 31.29 -10.11
N ASN A 398 -4.25 30.57 -9.27
CA ASN A 398 -3.14 31.11 -8.47
C ASN A 398 -1.76 30.74 -9.06
N ASN A 399 -1.71 30.30 -10.32
CA ASN A 399 -0.49 29.91 -11.04
C ASN A 399 0.30 28.78 -10.36
N ILE A 400 -0.38 27.85 -9.70
CA ILE A 400 0.23 26.68 -9.06
C ILE A 400 0.11 25.46 -9.98
N SER A 401 1.23 24.78 -10.21
CA SER A 401 1.27 23.53 -10.97
C SER A 401 0.41 22.46 -10.30
N CYS A 402 -0.41 21.74 -11.07
CA CYS A 402 -1.31 20.72 -10.54
C CYS A 402 -0.74 19.32 -10.72
N MET A 403 -0.84 18.49 -9.67
CA MET A 403 -0.49 17.09 -9.66
C MET A 403 -1.70 16.23 -9.28
N ALA A 404 -1.71 15.00 -9.80
CA ALA A 404 -2.70 14.00 -9.44
C ALA A 404 -2.07 12.87 -8.64
N LYS A 405 -2.64 12.54 -7.49
CA LYS A 405 -2.42 11.23 -6.86
C LYS A 405 -3.40 10.24 -7.46
N ILE A 406 -2.86 9.14 -7.99
CA ILE A 406 -3.63 8.04 -8.59
C ILE A 406 -3.19 6.69 -8.04
N GLN A 407 -3.94 5.64 -8.35
CA GLN A 407 -3.43 4.28 -8.36
C GLN A 407 -3.12 3.85 -9.79
N ALA A 408 -1.87 3.98 -10.22
CA ALA A 408 -1.46 3.49 -11.54
C ALA A 408 -1.15 1.99 -11.49
N ASN A 409 -0.52 1.55 -10.40
CA ASN A 409 0.07 0.22 -10.34
C ASN A 409 -0.79 -0.77 -9.55
N ASN A 410 -1.13 -0.40 -8.33
CA ASN A 410 -1.80 -1.26 -7.37
C ASN A 410 -2.75 -0.45 -6.48
N SER A 411 -3.63 -1.13 -5.76
CA SER A 411 -4.67 -0.49 -4.93
C SER A 411 -5.03 -1.39 -3.76
N TRP A 412 -5.63 -0.82 -2.70
CA TRP A 412 -6.20 -1.62 -1.61
C TRP A 412 -7.42 -2.46 -2.06
N GLU A 413 -7.88 -2.29 -3.30
CA GLU A 413 -8.82 -3.23 -3.92
C GLU A 413 -8.24 -4.66 -4.03
N ILE A 414 -6.91 -4.80 -4.20
CA ILE A 414 -6.13 -6.03 -3.99
C ILE A 414 -4.62 -5.74 -4.14
N ALA A 415 -3.93 -5.57 -3.02
CA ALA A 415 -2.52 -5.24 -2.95
C ALA A 415 -1.60 -6.47 -2.84
N ALA A 416 -2.16 -7.65 -2.60
CA ALA A 416 -1.46 -8.93 -2.52
C ALA A 416 -0.91 -9.45 -3.87
N ILE A 417 -0.90 -8.62 -4.91
CA ILE A 417 -0.35 -8.89 -6.24
C ILE A 417 0.55 -7.72 -6.66
N PRO A 418 1.57 -7.93 -7.53
CA PRO A 418 2.50 -6.87 -7.90
C PRO A 418 1.86 -5.68 -8.64
N TYR A 419 0.76 -5.91 -9.34
CA TYR A 419 -0.05 -4.89 -10.02
C TYR A 419 -1.44 -5.45 -10.35
N ILE A 420 -2.43 -4.58 -10.51
CA ILE A 420 -3.78 -4.95 -10.97
C ILE A 420 -3.82 -4.88 -12.51
N PRO A 421 -4.16 -5.96 -13.23
CA PRO A 421 -4.10 -6.02 -14.70
C PRO A 421 -5.32 -5.36 -15.37
N ALA A 422 -5.68 -4.14 -14.93
CA ALA A 422 -6.79 -3.34 -15.43
C ALA A 422 -6.29 -2.17 -16.32
N LEU A 423 -5.46 -2.49 -17.33
CA LEU A 423 -4.74 -1.49 -18.12
C LEU A 423 -5.65 -0.52 -18.88
N TYR A 424 -6.87 -0.93 -19.28
CA TYR A 424 -7.79 0.00 -19.94
C TYR A 424 -8.32 1.05 -18.97
N ASN A 425 -8.52 0.70 -17.68
CA ASN A 425 -8.91 1.69 -16.68
C ASN A 425 -7.77 2.69 -16.43
N VAL A 426 -6.53 2.20 -16.28
CA VAL A 426 -5.34 3.05 -16.11
C VAL A 426 -5.12 3.94 -17.33
N GLY A 427 -5.18 3.39 -18.55
CA GLY A 427 -4.98 4.14 -19.79
C GLY A 427 -6.02 5.24 -20.00
N GLU A 428 -7.30 4.92 -19.76
CA GLU A 428 -8.40 5.89 -19.82
C GLU A 428 -8.20 7.00 -18.77
N HIS A 429 -7.80 6.64 -17.55
CA HIS A 429 -7.54 7.60 -16.48
C HIS A 429 -6.40 8.57 -16.82
N ILE A 430 -5.28 8.06 -17.34
CA ILE A 430 -4.19 8.91 -17.82
C ILE A 430 -4.65 9.82 -18.95
N SER A 431 -5.45 9.31 -19.89
CA SER A 431 -6.03 10.13 -20.96
C SER A 431 -6.87 11.29 -20.41
N ASN A 432 -7.69 11.05 -19.38
CA ASN A 432 -8.47 12.09 -18.70
C ASN A 432 -7.57 13.10 -17.98
N LEU A 433 -6.48 12.65 -17.36
CA LEU A 433 -5.51 13.53 -16.69
C LEU A 433 -4.73 14.43 -17.66
N ARG A 434 -4.39 13.91 -18.86
CA ARG A 434 -3.81 14.74 -19.93
C ARG A 434 -4.74 15.90 -20.30
N LYS A 435 -6.04 15.63 -20.42
CA LYS A 435 -7.08 16.64 -20.70
C LYS A 435 -7.26 17.61 -19.53
N ALA A 436 -7.17 17.11 -18.29
CA ALA A 436 -7.23 17.94 -17.09
C ALA A 436 -6.02 18.87 -16.94
N GLY A 437 -4.94 18.66 -17.68
CA GLY A 437 -3.75 19.52 -17.66
C GLY A 437 -2.98 19.46 -16.33
N VAL A 438 -2.99 18.31 -15.66
CA VAL A 438 -2.05 18.06 -14.55
C VAL A 438 -0.67 17.77 -15.13
N THR A 439 0.37 18.18 -14.42
CA THR A 439 1.76 18.14 -14.90
C THR A 439 2.65 17.21 -14.10
N GLY A 440 2.11 16.46 -13.14
CA GLY A 440 2.84 15.47 -12.37
C GLY A 440 1.92 14.46 -11.71
N LEU A 441 2.46 13.29 -11.38
CA LEU A 441 1.71 12.15 -10.87
C LEU A 441 2.38 11.58 -9.63
N MET A 442 1.59 11.32 -8.59
CA MET A 442 1.92 10.35 -7.56
C MET A 442 1.25 9.03 -7.94
N LEU A 443 2.05 8.08 -8.41
CA LEU A 443 1.61 6.86 -9.13
C LEU A 443 1.04 5.77 -8.21
N GLY A 444 1.25 5.91 -6.90
CA GLY A 444 0.79 5.00 -5.88
C GLY A 444 1.04 5.59 -4.50
N TRP A 445 0.98 4.75 -3.46
CA TRP A 445 1.28 5.15 -2.09
C TRP A 445 2.17 4.07 -1.44
N SER A 446 2.01 3.80 -0.14
CA SER A 446 2.77 2.79 0.61
C SER A 446 2.69 1.37 0.05
N LEU A 447 1.74 1.08 -0.86
CA LEU A 447 1.50 -0.21 -1.52
C LEU A 447 2.67 -0.72 -2.39
N GLY A 448 3.66 0.14 -2.67
CA GLY A 448 4.83 -0.20 -3.49
C GLY A 448 4.61 -0.08 -5.00
N GLY A 449 5.71 0.18 -5.70
CA GLY A 449 5.79 0.34 -7.15
C GLY A 449 6.58 -0.78 -7.80
N TYR A 450 5.92 -1.90 -8.11
CA TYR A 450 6.51 -2.93 -8.98
C TYR A 450 6.70 -2.38 -10.42
N PRO A 451 7.81 -2.67 -11.12
CA PRO A 451 8.01 -2.31 -12.53
C PRO A 451 7.04 -3.07 -13.47
N SER A 452 5.82 -2.57 -13.61
CA SER A 452 4.68 -3.25 -14.24
C SER A 452 4.38 -2.78 -15.66
N PRO A 453 3.53 -3.50 -16.42
CA PRO A 453 2.94 -2.99 -17.67
C PRO A 453 2.10 -1.71 -17.45
N ASN A 454 1.51 -1.49 -16.27
CA ASN A 454 0.75 -0.27 -16.02
C ASN A 454 1.65 0.96 -16.02
N LEU A 455 2.83 0.89 -15.36
CA LEU A 455 3.78 2.00 -15.34
C LEU A 455 4.35 2.28 -16.74
N GLU A 456 4.62 1.22 -17.51
CA GLU A 456 5.03 1.34 -18.92
C GLU A 456 3.97 2.07 -19.78
N LEU A 457 2.69 1.78 -19.54
CA LEU A 457 1.57 2.47 -20.19
C LEU A 457 1.51 3.95 -19.81
N VAL A 458 1.68 4.28 -18.52
CA VAL A 458 1.72 5.68 -18.04
C VAL A 458 2.85 6.45 -18.72
N ASP A 459 4.05 5.87 -18.81
CA ASP A 459 5.21 6.48 -19.47
C ASP A 459 4.91 6.80 -20.94
N LEU A 460 4.42 5.79 -21.67
CA LEU A 460 4.14 5.89 -23.09
C LEU A 460 3.09 6.97 -23.39
N LEU A 461 2.02 7.01 -22.59
CA LEU A 461 0.97 8.03 -22.72
C LEU A 461 1.43 9.43 -22.32
N GLY A 462 2.33 9.53 -21.33
CA GLY A 462 2.91 10.79 -20.91
C GLY A 462 3.86 11.39 -21.95
N LYS A 463 4.59 10.56 -22.71
CA LYS A 463 5.52 10.99 -23.77
C LYS A 463 4.82 11.35 -25.09
N ASN A 464 3.57 10.92 -25.29
CA ASN A 464 2.82 11.21 -26.51
C ASN A 464 1.36 11.57 -26.20
N LYS A 465 1.06 12.87 -26.27
CA LYS A 465 -0.29 13.40 -25.99
C LYS A 465 -1.36 12.93 -26.97
N GLU A 466 -0.97 12.72 -28.22
CA GLU A 466 -1.91 12.38 -29.30
C GLU A 466 -2.14 10.86 -29.41
N LEU A 467 -1.31 10.04 -28.75
CA LEU A 467 -1.46 8.59 -28.77
C LEU A 467 -2.76 8.17 -28.03
N PRO A 468 -3.70 7.49 -28.71
CA PRO A 468 -4.85 6.86 -28.08
C PRO A 468 -4.41 5.77 -27.09
N PHE A 469 -5.14 5.62 -25.98
CA PHE A 469 -4.71 4.71 -24.93
C PHE A 469 -4.85 3.25 -25.31
N GLU A 470 -5.79 2.90 -26.18
CA GLU A 470 -5.96 1.55 -26.71
C GLU A 470 -4.76 1.13 -27.58
N GLU A 471 -4.24 2.05 -28.39
CA GLU A 471 -3.03 1.82 -29.19
C GLU A 471 -1.79 1.70 -28.28
N ALA A 472 -1.69 2.53 -27.25
CA ALA A 472 -0.62 2.45 -26.26
C ALA A 472 -0.62 1.09 -25.53
N ILE A 473 -1.80 0.59 -25.14
CA ILE A 473 -1.96 -0.72 -24.50
C ILE A 473 -1.51 -1.84 -25.44
N LEU A 474 -1.89 -1.80 -26.72
CA LEU A 474 -1.46 -2.79 -27.69
C LEU A 474 0.06 -2.77 -27.88
N LYS A 475 0.68 -1.59 -27.91
CA LYS A 475 2.14 -1.45 -27.98
C LYS A 475 2.84 -2.06 -26.77
N VAL A 476 2.37 -1.77 -25.56
CA VAL A 476 2.89 -2.39 -24.32
C VAL A 476 2.73 -3.91 -24.37
N ALA A 477 1.57 -4.41 -24.80
CA ALA A 477 1.33 -5.85 -24.88
C ALA A 477 2.27 -6.53 -25.89
N ASN A 478 2.43 -5.96 -27.09
CA ASN A 478 3.32 -6.50 -28.13
C ASN A 478 4.79 -6.49 -27.69
N ASN A 479 5.24 -5.42 -27.04
CA ASN A 479 6.62 -5.32 -26.54
C ASN A 479 6.93 -6.39 -25.48
N ARG A 480 5.97 -6.71 -24.61
CA ARG A 480 6.17 -7.63 -23.49
C ARG A 480 5.92 -9.09 -23.84
N TYR A 481 4.99 -9.36 -24.76
CA TYR A 481 4.47 -10.71 -25.02
C TYR A 481 4.61 -11.16 -26.47
N ALA A 482 5.27 -10.36 -27.33
CA ALA A 482 5.55 -10.67 -28.73
C ALA A 482 4.27 -11.14 -29.48
N GLU A 483 4.28 -12.35 -30.04
CA GLU A 483 3.15 -12.92 -30.79
C GLU A 483 1.84 -13.04 -29.99
N HIS A 484 1.92 -13.00 -28.65
CA HIS A 484 0.75 -13.04 -27.77
C HIS A 484 0.21 -11.67 -27.39
N GLY A 485 0.86 -10.58 -27.80
CA GLY A 485 0.51 -9.21 -27.37
C GLY A 485 -0.95 -8.84 -27.66
N ALA A 486 -1.45 -9.11 -28.85
CA ALA A 486 -2.85 -8.83 -29.20
C ALA A 486 -3.86 -9.60 -28.32
N THR A 487 -3.56 -10.86 -27.97
CA THR A 487 -4.41 -11.66 -27.08
C THR A 487 -4.35 -11.14 -25.64
N VAL A 488 -3.17 -10.76 -25.16
CA VAL A 488 -3.02 -10.16 -23.83
C VAL A 488 -3.77 -8.83 -23.74
N ALA A 489 -3.69 -7.97 -24.75
CA ALA A 489 -4.46 -6.73 -24.80
C ALA A 489 -5.99 -6.98 -24.75
N LYS A 490 -6.48 -8.07 -25.39
CA LYS A 490 -7.89 -8.48 -25.28
C LYS A 490 -8.23 -8.96 -23.87
N ALA A 491 -7.38 -9.76 -23.24
CA ALA A 491 -7.57 -10.22 -21.86
C ALA A 491 -7.59 -9.05 -20.88
N TRP A 492 -6.66 -8.09 -21.00
CA TRP A 492 -6.66 -6.86 -20.20
C TRP A 492 -7.94 -6.04 -20.37
N ARG A 493 -8.56 -6.03 -21.56
CA ARG A 493 -9.86 -5.38 -21.75
C ARG A 493 -10.96 -6.06 -20.95
N LEU A 494 -11.02 -7.40 -20.98
CA LEU A 494 -11.97 -8.19 -20.19
C LEU A 494 -11.77 -7.94 -18.70
N PHE A 495 -10.53 -8.03 -18.21
CA PHE A 495 -10.18 -7.76 -16.81
C PHE A 495 -10.58 -6.34 -16.39
N SER A 496 -10.23 -5.33 -17.19
CA SER A 496 -10.55 -3.93 -16.88
C SER A 496 -12.06 -3.70 -16.83
N THR A 497 -12.80 -4.27 -17.78
CA THR A 497 -14.27 -4.16 -17.85
C THR A 497 -14.91 -4.81 -16.63
N ALA A 498 -14.49 -6.04 -16.30
CA ALA A 498 -14.97 -6.76 -15.13
C ALA A 498 -14.62 -6.03 -13.83
N PHE A 499 -13.41 -5.49 -13.72
CA PHE A 499 -12.94 -4.78 -12.53
C PHE A 499 -13.75 -3.51 -12.24
N ARG A 500 -14.38 -2.89 -13.26
CA ARG A 500 -15.33 -1.77 -13.05
C ARG A 500 -16.55 -2.18 -12.24
N GLU A 501 -16.90 -3.47 -12.16
CA GLU A 501 -18.00 -3.99 -11.33
C GLU A 501 -17.61 -4.14 -9.85
N PHE A 502 -16.34 -3.95 -9.46
CA PHE A 502 -15.93 -4.06 -8.07
C PHE A 502 -16.84 -3.21 -7.15
N PRO A 503 -17.35 -3.77 -6.04
CA PRO A 503 -18.27 -3.07 -5.13
C PRO A 503 -17.49 -2.05 -4.30
N TYR A 504 -16.99 -1.00 -4.96
CA TYR A 504 -16.13 -0.01 -4.34
C TYR A 504 -16.89 0.75 -3.24
N ASN A 505 -16.29 0.78 -2.07
CA ASN A 505 -16.51 1.75 -1.01
C ASN A 505 -15.22 1.75 -0.19
N ILE A 506 -14.78 2.90 0.34
CA ILE A 506 -13.51 2.92 1.08
C ILE A 506 -13.50 1.95 2.27
N GLY A 507 -14.64 1.73 2.93
CA GLY A 507 -14.75 0.74 4.00
C GLY A 507 -14.70 -0.71 3.50
N VAL A 508 -15.19 -1.01 2.28
CA VAL A 508 -15.00 -2.34 1.66
C VAL A 508 -13.52 -2.55 1.38
N VAL A 509 -12.88 -1.56 0.75
CA VAL A 509 -11.46 -1.56 0.41
C VAL A 509 -10.57 -1.77 1.65
N TYR A 510 -10.96 -1.22 2.80
CA TYR A 510 -10.23 -1.41 4.05
C TYR A 510 -10.58 -2.70 4.79
N ASN A 511 -11.84 -3.13 4.83
CA ASN A 511 -12.25 -4.16 5.79
C ASN A 511 -12.53 -5.54 5.18
N ALA A 512 -12.84 -5.62 3.88
CA ALA A 512 -13.07 -6.90 3.25
C ALA A 512 -11.77 -7.73 3.17
N PRO A 513 -11.84 -9.08 3.11
CA PRO A 513 -10.69 -9.97 3.02
C PRO A 513 -9.96 -9.91 1.66
N LEU A 514 -9.82 -8.73 1.07
CA LEU A 514 -9.21 -8.47 -0.23
C LEU A 514 -7.73 -8.88 -0.25
N GLN A 515 -7.03 -8.63 0.86
CA GLN A 515 -5.60 -8.91 0.99
C GLN A 515 -5.30 -10.33 1.49
N ALA A 516 -6.14 -10.86 2.37
CA ALA A 516 -6.00 -12.22 2.90
C ALA A 516 -6.52 -13.28 1.91
N GLY A 517 -7.60 -12.98 1.19
CA GLY A 517 -8.26 -13.92 0.29
C GLY A 517 -8.52 -15.26 0.98
N PRO A 518 -8.06 -16.39 0.38
CA PRO A 518 -8.19 -17.71 0.97
C PRO A 518 -7.52 -17.88 2.34
N SER A 519 -6.49 -17.12 2.71
CA SER A 519 -5.81 -17.33 4.01
C SER A 519 -6.67 -16.96 5.23
N ASN A 520 -7.76 -16.21 5.03
CA ASN A 520 -8.70 -15.90 6.10
C ASN A 520 -9.46 -17.16 6.55
N LEU A 521 -9.26 -17.58 7.80
CA LEU A 521 -9.83 -18.82 8.34
C LEU A 521 -11.34 -18.73 8.53
N LEU A 522 -12.01 -19.88 8.41
CA LEU A 522 -13.45 -20.01 8.69
C LEU A 522 -13.69 -20.57 10.08
N TRP A 523 -14.76 -20.11 10.72
CA TRP A 523 -15.06 -20.43 12.10
C TRP A 523 -16.46 -21.02 12.24
N ALA A 524 -16.55 -22.14 12.96
CA ALA A 524 -17.82 -22.83 13.21
C ALA A 524 -18.80 -21.99 14.04
N LYS A 525 -18.30 -21.03 14.82
CA LYS A 525 -19.07 -20.05 15.60
C LYS A 525 -18.57 -18.65 15.28
N ASP A 526 -19.44 -17.66 15.47
CA ASP A 526 -19.10 -16.24 15.33
C ASP A 526 -17.93 -15.85 16.23
N THR A 527 -16.88 -15.26 15.64
CA THR A 527 -15.67 -14.86 16.38
C THR A 527 -15.88 -13.63 17.24
N LYS A 528 -16.89 -12.81 16.93
CA LYS A 528 -17.16 -11.50 17.53
C LYS A 528 -16.07 -10.44 17.32
N TYR A 529 -15.03 -10.75 16.54
CA TYR A 529 -14.03 -9.75 16.16
C TYR A 529 -14.55 -8.87 15.01
N LYS A 530 -14.03 -7.65 14.97
CA LYS A 530 -14.28 -6.69 13.89
C LYS A 530 -13.14 -6.72 12.89
N ALA A 531 -13.48 -6.65 11.61
CA ALA A 531 -12.48 -6.52 10.56
C ALA A 531 -11.63 -5.27 10.79
N THR A 532 -10.33 -5.38 10.51
CA THR A 532 -9.37 -4.28 10.69
C THR A 532 -8.95 -3.71 9.34
N MET A 533 -8.48 -2.45 9.35
CA MET A 533 -8.04 -1.76 8.14
C MET A 533 -6.88 -2.52 7.47
N VAL A 534 -7.13 -3.05 6.27
CA VAL A 534 -6.23 -3.80 5.39
C VAL A 534 -5.47 -4.95 6.07
N GLY A 535 -5.97 -5.45 7.21
CA GLY A 535 -5.25 -6.37 8.08
C GLY A 535 -5.96 -7.71 8.26
N LEU A 536 -6.60 -7.88 9.42
CA LEU A 536 -7.28 -9.09 9.88
C LEU A 536 -8.79 -8.99 9.61
N PRO A 537 -9.35 -9.77 8.68
CA PRO A 537 -10.77 -9.65 8.29
C PRO A 537 -11.75 -10.38 9.23
N TYR A 538 -11.30 -11.46 9.88
CA TYR A 538 -12.11 -12.36 10.71
C TYR A 538 -13.33 -12.93 9.97
N ASP A 539 -14.53 -12.85 10.54
CA ASP A 539 -15.79 -13.26 9.91
C ASP A 539 -16.85 -12.13 9.95
N ASP A 540 -16.38 -10.87 9.98
CA ASP A 540 -17.21 -9.66 10.10
C ASP A 540 -17.81 -9.22 8.75
N LEU A 541 -18.67 -10.05 8.17
CA LEU A 541 -19.28 -9.79 6.85
C LEU A 541 -19.98 -8.42 6.77
N ASN A 542 -20.57 -7.93 7.87
CA ASN A 542 -21.15 -6.60 7.93
C ASN A 542 -20.10 -5.49 7.74
N GLY A 543 -18.93 -5.64 8.37
CA GLY A 543 -17.78 -4.75 8.17
C GLY A 543 -17.20 -4.83 6.76
N TRP A 544 -17.22 -6.02 6.13
CA TRP A 544 -16.69 -6.21 4.77
C TRP A 544 -17.53 -5.52 3.71
N ARG A 545 -18.87 -5.65 3.79
CA ARG A 545 -19.79 -5.14 2.77
C ARG A 545 -20.16 -3.68 2.97
N VAL A 546 -20.07 -3.18 4.20
CA VAL A 546 -20.39 -1.81 4.61
C VAL A 546 -21.79 -1.38 4.16
N ILE A 547 -21.90 -0.73 3.00
CA ILE A 547 -23.14 -0.19 2.45
C ILE A 547 -23.89 -1.20 1.56
N TYR A 548 -23.22 -2.23 1.07
CA TYR A 548 -23.79 -3.17 0.12
C TYR A 548 -24.61 -4.25 0.83
N PRO A 549 -25.85 -4.54 0.40
CA PRO A 549 -26.56 -5.76 0.78
C PRO A 549 -25.75 -7.02 0.49
N GLU A 550 -26.02 -8.12 1.21
CA GLU A 550 -25.23 -9.36 1.11
C GLU A 550 -25.23 -9.94 -0.32
N ASP A 551 -26.40 -9.99 -0.95
CA ASP A 551 -26.60 -10.46 -2.32
C ASP A 551 -25.93 -9.55 -3.35
N VAL A 552 -26.03 -8.22 -3.17
CA VAL A 552 -25.37 -7.24 -4.06
C VAL A 552 -23.85 -7.34 -3.95
N PHE A 553 -23.30 -7.41 -2.73
CA PHE A 553 -21.86 -7.54 -2.50
C PHE A 553 -21.31 -8.81 -3.17
N ILE A 554 -21.98 -9.95 -2.92
CA ILE A 554 -21.63 -11.24 -3.55
C ILE A 554 -21.76 -11.16 -5.07
N GLY A 555 -22.86 -10.61 -5.58
CA GLY A 555 -23.15 -10.53 -7.01
C GLY A 555 -22.16 -9.64 -7.76
N GLN A 556 -21.77 -8.50 -7.19
CA GLN A 556 -20.77 -7.62 -7.80
C GLN A 556 -19.39 -8.27 -7.84
N LEU A 557 -18.95 -8.94 -6.76
CA LEU A 557 -17.70 -9.72 -6.78
C LEU A 557 -17.76 -10.87 -7.80
N GLN A 558 -18.91 -11.54 -7.93
CA GLN A 558 -19.09 -12.61 -8.90
C GLN A 558 -18.88 -12.12 -10.34
N LYS A 559 -19.44 -10.95 -10.69
CA LYS A 559 -19.21 -10.34 -12.02
C LYS A 559 -17.73 -10.07 -12.29
N VAL A 560 -16.98 -9.63 -11.28
CA VAL A 560 -15.53 -9.46 -11.41
C VAL A 560 -14.87 -10.82 -11.65
N CYS A 561 -15.17 -11.83 -10.85
CA CYS A 561 -14.66 -13.19 -11.02
C CYS A 561 -14.95 -13.77 -12.40
N ASP A 562 -16.17 -13.60 -12.91
CA ASP A 562 -16.59 -14.14 -14.20
C ASP A 562 -15.79 -13.56 -15.35
N GLY A 563 -15.62 -12.23 -15.39
CA GLY A 563 -14.82 -11.59 -16.45
C GLY A 563 -13.32 -11.86 -16.33
N PHE A 564 -12.80 -12.05 -15.12
CA PHE A 564 -11.42 -12.55 -14.94
C PHE A 564 -11.28 -13.99 -15.39
N ALA A 565 -12.23 -14.87 -15.08
CA ALA A 565 -12.23 -16.24 -15.55
C ALA A 565 -12.27 -16.33 -17.09
N GLU A 566 -13.04 -15.45 -17.74
CA GLU A 566 -13.10 -15.34 -19.19
C GLU A 566 -11.74 -14.95 -19.79
N GLY A 567 -11.13 -13.87 -19.28
CA GLY A 567 -9.82 -13.42 -19.78
C GLY A 567 -8.69 -14.43 -19.51
N ILE A 568 -8.70 -15.10 -18.35
CA ILE A 568 -7.75 -16.18 -18.04
C ILE A 568 -7.95 -17.35 -19.02
N SER A 569 -9.19 -17.73 -19.29
CA SER A 569 -9.52 -18.81 -20.23
C SER A 569 -9.06 -18.48 -21.65
N LEU A 570 -9.24 -17.23 -22.09
CA LEU A 570 -8.73 -16.74 -23.38
C LEU A 570 -7.21 -16.93 -23.48
N LEU A 571 -6.46 -16.53 -22.45
CA LEU A 571 -5.01 -16.68 -22.42
C LEU A 571 -4.62 -18.17 -22.44
N LYS A 572 -5.15 -18.97 -21.51
CA LYS A 572 -4.84 -20.40 -21.37
C LYS A 572 -5.17 -21.19 -22.64
N ASN A 573 -6.28 -20.88 -23.32
CA ASN A 573 -6.66 -21.54 -24.57
C ASN A 573 -5.70 -21.17 -25.72
N THR A 574 -5.30 -19.90 -25.81
CA THR A 574 -4.38 -19.42 -26.85
C THR A 574 -2.97 -20.02 -26.69
N THR A 575 -2.57 -20.28 -25.44
CA THR A 575 -1.26 -20.83 -25.08
C THR A 575 -1.26 -22.34 -24.88
N LYS A 576 -2.41 -23.01 -25.05
CA LYS A 576 -2.54 -24.45 -24.79
C LYS A 576 -1.58 -25.26 -25.66
N GLY A 577 -0.79 -26.12 -25.02
CA GLY A 577 0.20 -26.97 -25.70
C GLY A 577 1.42 -26.21 -26.24
N LYS A 578 1.55 -24.90 -25.98
CA LYS A 578 2.70 -24.09 -26.38
C LYS A 578 3.60 -23.82 -25.18
N LYS A 579 4.91 -23.76 -25.42
CA LYS A 579 5.85 -23.26 -24.43
C LYS A 579 5.72 -21.74 -24.37
N ILE A 580 5.30 -21.20 -23.23
CA ILE A 580 5.18 -19.76 -23.03
C ILE A 580 6.36 -19.19 -22.24
N SER A 581 6.60 -17.89 -22.38
CA SER A 581 7.61 -17.19 -21.59
C SER A 581 7.21 -17.13 -20.12
N ARG A 582 8.20 -17.02 -19.23
CA ARG A 582 7.97 -16.83 -17.79
C ARG A 582 7.12 -15.57 -17.52
N VAL A 583 7.34 -14.49 -18.26
CA VAL A 583 6.60 -13.22 -18.11
C VAL A 583 5.12 -13.40 -18.46
N LEU A 584 4.79 -14.18 -19.51
CA LEU A 584 3.39 -14.47 -19.84
C LEU A 584 2.73 -15.38 -18.80
N GLN A 585 3.45 -16.39 -18.29
CA GLN A 585 2.93 -17.22 -17.21
C GLN A 585 2.67 -16.38 -15.95
N GLN A 586 3.56 -15.45 -15.63
CA GLN A 586 3.41 -14.50 -14.53
C GLN A 586 2.19 -13.59 -14.70
N GLU A 587 1.89 -13.12 -15.92
CA GLU A 587 0.68 -12.34 -16.22
C GLU A 587 -0.60 -13.17 -15.94
N ILE A 588 -0.62 -14.43 -16.39
CA ILE A 588 -1.73 -15.36 -16.12
C ILE A 588 -1.88 -15.59 -14.61
N ASN A 589 -0.77 -15.80 -13.90
CA ASN A 589 -0.77 -16.01 -12.45
C ASN A 589 -1.34 -14.80 -11.70
N VAL A 590 -0.95 -13.56 -12.07
CA VAL A 590 -1.47 -12.33 -11.45
C VAL A 590 -2.99 -12.23 -11.61
N ALA A 591 -3.52 -12.48 -12.81
CA ALA A 591 -4.97 -12.49 -13.04
C ALA A 591 -5.66 -13.62 -12.26
N GLU A 592 -5.05 -14.81 -12.21
CA GLU A 592 -5.60 -15.95 -11.47
C GLU A 592 -5.65 -15.71 -9.96
N VAL A 593 -4.66 -15.05 -9.37
CA VAL A 593 -4.67 -14.70 -7.94
C VAL A 593 -5.84 -13.78 -7.61
N LEU A 594 -6.13 -12.77 -8.44
CA LEU A 594 -7.28 -11.89 -8.23
C LEU A 594 -8.60 -12.67 -8.27
N TYR A 595 -8.76 -13.55 -9.27
CA TYR A 595 -9.90 -14.46 -9.35
C TYR A 595 -10.03 -15.34 -8.09
N LEU A 596 -8.93 -15.94 -7.63
CA LEU A 596 -8.91 -16.81 -6.45
C LEU A 596 -9.28 -16.06 -5.17
N HIS A 597 -8.76 -14.85 -5.00
CA HIS A 597 -9.10 -13.97 -3.88
C HIS A 597 -10.59 -13.70 -3.85
N TYR A 598 -11.15 -13.09 -4.90
CA TYR A 598 -12.55 -12.68 -4.88
C TYR A 598 -13.53 -13.87 -4.86
N SER A 599 -13.17 -14.98 -5.50
CA SER A 599 -13.94 -16.23 -5.38
C SER A 599 -13.99 -16.73 -3.94
N SER A 600 -12.88 -16.60 -3.21
CA SER A 600 -12.86 -16.97 -1.79
C SER A 600 -13.68 -16.02 -0.93
N ILE A 601 -13.66 -14.70 -1.19
CA ILE A 601 -14.52 -13.75 -0.47
C ILE A 601 -16.00 -14.10 -0.65
N ILE A 602 -16.40 -14.46 -1.87
CA ILE A 602 -17.77 -14.92 -2.19
C ILE A 602 -18.11 -16.18 -1.37
N ASN A 603 -17.23 -17.17 -1.36
CA ASN A 603 -17.42 -18.40 -0.58
C ASN A 603 -17.50 -18.12 0.92
N GLN A 604 -16.63 -17.27 1.45
CA GLN A 604 -16.62 -16.90 2.87
C GLN A 604 -17.90 -16.15 3.26
N ALA A 605 -18.37 -15.21 2.44
CA ALA A 605 -19.64 -14.53 2.67
C ALA A 605 -20.81 -15.51 2.70
N LYS A 606 -20.90 -16.41 1.70
CA LYS A 606 -21.93 -17.47 1.64
C LYS A 606 -21.84 -18.41 2.85
N PHE A 607 -20.64 -18.76 3.28
CA PHE A 607 -20.42 -19.57 4.47
C PHE A 607 -20.93 -18.88 5.74
N ILE A 608 -20.62 -17.59 5.94
CA ILE A 608 -21.06 -16.81 7.11
C ILE A 608 -22.59 -16.66 7.14
N ILE A 609 -23.22 -16.47 5.98
CA ILE A 609 -24.70 -16.44 5.83
C ILE A 609 -25.30 -17.81 6.18
N GLY A 610 -24.76 -18.89 5.60
CA GLY A 610 -25.25 -20.24 5.84
C GLY A 610 -25.03 -20.69 7.29
N ARG A 611 -23.90 -20.35 7.91
CA ARG A 611 -23.64 -20.61 9.34
C ARG A 611 -24.71 -19.94 10.22
N ARG A 612 -24.98 -18.64 10.02
CA ARG A 612 -26.01 -17.90 10.77
C ARG A 612 -27.39 -18.55 10.61
N THR A 613 -27.71 -19.01 9.40
CA THR A 613 -28.99 -19.67 9.11
C THR A 613 -29.10 -21.04 9.79
N LEU A 614 -28.00 -21.82 9.87
CA LEU A 614 -27.98 -23.06 10.64
C LEU A 614 -28.21 -22.81 12.13
N GLU A 615 -27.59 -21.77 12.70
CA GLU A 615 -27.78 -21.40 14.11
C GLU A 615 -29.24 -21.01 14.42
N SER A 616 -29.99 -20.49 13.44
CA SER A 616 -31.40 -20.12 13.57
C SER A 616 -32.41 -21.21 13.15
N GLY A 617 -31.99 -22.46 12.96
CA GLY A 617 -32.89 -23.60 12.67
C GLY A 617 -32.81 -24.17 11.25
N GLY A 618 -31.67 -24.06 10.57
CA GLY A 618 -31.46 -24.62 9.22
C GLY A 618 -31.47 -26.16 9.14
N ASN A 619 -31.67 -26.70 7.93
CA ASN A 619 -31.87 -28.14 7.67
C ASN A 619 -30.63 -28.84 7.08
N ALA A 620 -30.75 -30.14 6.78
CA ALA A 620 -29.67 -30.97 6.22
C ALA A 620 -29.16 -30.50 4.84
N GLN A 621 -30.01 -29.88 4.02
CA GLN A 621 -29.62 -29.38 2.69
C GLN A 621 -28.58 -28.26 2.80
N LEU A 622 -28.78 -27.34 3.75
CA LEU A 622 -27.83 -26.24 4.00
C LEU A 622 -26.46 -26.76 4.45
N LYS A 623 -26.40 -27.84 5.24
CA LYS A 623 -25.12 -28.49 5.58
C LYS A 623 -24.42 -29.03 4.32
N THR A 624 -25.15 -29.63 3.39
CA THR A 624 -24.58 -30.08 2.11
C THR A 624 -24.05 -28.92 1.27
N GLU A 625 -24.76 -27.79 1.23
CA GLU A 625 -24.30 -26.57 0.55
C GLU A 625 -23.04 -25.98 1.17
N LEU A 626 -22.99 -25.89 2.51
CA LEU A 626 -21.79 -25.46 3.22
C LEU A 626 -20.60 -26.38 2.97
N LYS A 627 -20.80 -27.71 2.89
CA LYS A 627 -19.73 -28.64 2.51
C LYS A 627 -19.20 -28.35 1.11
N LYS A 628 -20.07 -28.07 0.13
CA LYS A 628 -19.65 -27.69 -1.23
C LYS A 628 -18.81 -26.41 -1.23
N ILE A 629 -19.23 -25.40 -0.46
CA ILE A 629 -18.48 -24.15 -0.28
C ILE A 629 -17.10 -24.45 0.33
N LEU A 630 -17.04 -25.26 1.40
CA LEU A 630 -15.78 -25.62 2.05
C LEU A 630 -14.85 -26.43 1.14
N THR A 631 -15.39 -27.32 0.30
CA THR A 631 -14.60 -28.04 -0.71
C THR A 631 -14.05 -27.08 -1.78
N SER A 632 -14.85 -26.11 -2.21
CA SER A 632 -14.38 -25.06 -3.12
C SER A 632 -13.27 -24.22 -2.47
N GLU A 633 -13.40 -23.86 -1.20
CA GLU A 633 -12.35 -23.12 -0.47
C GLU A 633 -11.02 -23.88 -0.38
N ILE A 634 -11.07 -25.21 -0.21
CA ILE A 634 -9.86 -26.05 -0.26
C ILE A 634 -9.18 -25.93 -1.62
N ASP A 635 -9.92 -26.03 -2.73
CA ASP A 635 -9.36 -25.87 -4.08
C ASP A 635 -8.71 -24.50 -4.27
N LEU A 636 -9.42 -23.43 -3.90
CA LEU A 636 -8.92 -22.06 -4.05
C LEU A 636 -7.63 -21.84 -3.24
N ALA A 637 -7.59 -22.30 -1.99
CA ALA A 637 -6.42 -22.18 -1.13
C ALA A 637 -5.20 -22.94 -1.67
N LEU A 638 -5.40 -24.17 -2.16
CA LEU A 638 -4.32 -24.99 -2.71
C LEU A 638 -3.78 -24.45 -4.05
N ARG A 639 -4.66 -23.93 -4.91
CA ARG A 639 -4.26 -23.25 -6.14
C ARG A 639 -3.46 -21.97 -5.86
N LEU A 640 -3.92 -21.16 -4.91
CA LEU A 640 -3.18 -19.97 -4.50
C LEU A 640 -1.82 -20.33 -3.89
N ALA A 641 -1.73 -21.41 -3.10
CA ALA A 641 -0.49 -21.87 -2.51
C ALA A 641 0.52 -22.32 -3.57
N ALA A 642 0.07 -22.97 -4.64
CA ALA A 642 0.93 -23.36 -5.76
C ALA A 642 1.47 -22.13 -6.52
N ILE A 643 0.62 -21.12 -6.76
CA ILE A 643 1.07 -19.88 -7.41
C ILE A 643 2.06 -19.14 -6.51
N GLN A 644 1.74 -18.92 -5.23
CA GLN A 644 2.63 -18.23 -4.30
C GLN A 644 3.97 -18.98 -4.15
N GLY A 645 3.91 -20.32 -4.09
CA GLY A 645 5.08 -21.19 -3.99
C GLY A 645 6.05 -21.09 -5.17
N SER A 646 5.60 -20.61 -6.33
CA SER A 646 6.38 -20.47 -7.57
C SER A 646 6.56 -19.01 -8.02
N ASP A 647 5.98 -18.05 -7.30
CA ASP A 647 6.05 -16.63 -7.58
C ASP A 647 6.06 -15.83 -6.27
N SER A 648 7.25 -15.48 -5.81
CA SER A 648 7.45 -14.82 -4.53
C SER A 648 6.84 -13.41 -4.46
N ARG A 649 6.40 -12.83 -5.59
CA ARG A 649 5.73 -11.52 -5.59
C ARG A 649 4.32 -11.59 -5.02
N ILE A 650 3.70 -12.77 -5.06
CA ILE A 650 2.31 -12.99 -4.65
C ILE A 650 2.20 -13.02 -3.13
N GLY A 651 1.19 -12.33 -2.61
CA GLY A 651 0.95 -12.14 -1.18
C GLY A 651 1.78 -11.03 -0.55
N PHE A 652 2.81 -10.51 -1.22
CA PHE A 652 3.68 -9.46 -0.70
C PHE A 652 3.16 -8.05 -1.04
N GLU A 653 3.22 -7.15 -0.07
CA GLU A 653 3.00 -5.72 -0.22
C GLU A 653 3.99 -4.95 0.67
N ALA A 654 4.46 -3.77 0.24
CA ALA A 654 5.62 -3.12 0.83
C ALA A 654 5.44 -2.71 2.31
N SER A 655 4.25 -2.27 2.71
CA SER A 655 3.92 -1.79 4.07
C SER A 655 3.33 -2.84 5.01
N ASN A 656 3.03 -4.04 4.50
CA ASN A 656 2.45 -5.16 5.26
C ASN A 656 3.26 -6.47 5.13
N HIS A 657 4.31 -6.47 4.32
CA HIS A 657 5.06 -7.66 3.90
C HIS A 657 4.13 -8.73 3.30
N TYR A 658 4.37 -10.01 3.57
CA TYR A 658 3.45 -11.07 3.12
C TYR A 658 2.18 -11.10 3.96
N PHE A 659 1.02 -10.84 3.34
CA PHE A 659 -0.32 -11.09 3.91
C PHE A 659 -0.55 -12.57 4.22
N TYR A 660 0.03 -13.44 3.41
CA TYR A 660 0.01 -14.88 3.57
C TYR A 660 1.25 -15.51 2.93
N VAL A 661 1.63 -16.67 3.46
CA VAL A 661 2.58 -17.61 2.85
C VAL A 661 1.87 -18.96 2.64
N PRO A 662 2.45 -19.94 1.91
CA PRO A 662 1.74 -21.18 1.59
C PRO A 662 1.28 -21.95 2.82
N GLN A 663 2.01 -21.84 3.94
CA GLN A 663 1.63 -22.44 5.21
C GLN A 663 0.26 -21.96 5.72
N ASP A 664 -0.07 -20.67 5.54
CA ASP A 664 -1.38 -20.13 5.95
C ASP A 664 -2.51 -20.67 5.06
N LEU A 665 -2.20 -20.91 3.78
CA LEU A 665 -3.14 -21.50 2.82
C LEU A 665 -3.32 -23.02 3.06
N PHE A 666 -2.26 -23.70 3.49
CA PHE A 666 -2.36 -25.10 3.94
C PHE A 666 -3.19 -25.20 5.22
N GLU A 667 -3.03 -24.27 6.15
CA GLU A 667 -3.86 -24.17 7.34
C GLU A 667 -5.33 -23.95 6.98
N LYS A 668 -5.63 -23.04 6.05
CA LYS A 668 -7.00 -22.88 5.53
C LYS A 668 -7.59 -24.18 4.99
N ALA A 669 -6.84 -24.94 4.19
CA ALA A 669 -7.32 -26.20 3.64
C ALA A 669 -7.65 -27.23 4.74
N LEU A 670 -6.81 -27.31 5.77
CA LEU A 670 -7.04 -28.16 6.95
C LEU A 670 -8.21 -27.64 7.81
N ASN A 671 -8.35 -26.33 7.96
CA ASN A 671 -9.47 -25.67 8.63
C ASN A 671 -10.79 -26.03 7.95
N CYS A 672 -10.88 -25.91 6.63
CA CYS A 672 -12.06 -26.29 5.87
C CYS A 672 -12.35 -27.80 5.96
N SER A 673 -11.32 -28.64 5.89
CA SER A 673 -11.46 -30.09 6.06
C SER A 673 -12.06 -30.46 7.42
N LYS A 674 -11.60 -29.81 8.51
CA LYS A 674 -12.18 -29.97 9.85
C LYS A 674 -13.65 -29.53 9.91
N LEU A 675 -14.00 -28.41 9.28
CA LEU A 675 -15.39 -27.93 9.25
C LEU A 675 -16.31 -28.89 8.47
N ILE A 676 -15.84 -29.49 7.37
CA ILE A 676 -16.61 -30.49 6.62
C ILE A 676 -17.01 -31.67 7.53
N GLU A 677 -16.08 -32.14 8.37
CA GLU A 677 -16.36 -33.21 9.35
C GLU A 677 -17.41 -32.79 10.38
N GLN A 678 -17.40 -31.53 10.83
CA GLN A 678 -18.38 -31.02 11.80
C GLN A 678 -19.79 -30.86 11.23
N TYR A 679 -19.91 -30.58 9.93
CA TYR A 679 -21.20 -30.54 9.24
C TYR A 679 -21.64 -31.91 8.71
N SER A 680 -20.89 -32.99 9.02
CA SER A 680 -21.19 -34.35 8.57
C SER A 680 -22.22 -35.11 9.37
#